data_AF-A0A7V5LG97-F1
#
_entry.id   AF-A0A7V5LG97-F1
#
_cell.length_a   1.000
_cell.length_b   1.000
_cell.length_c   1.000
_cell.angle_alpha   90.00
_cell.angle_beta   90.00
_cell.angle_gamma   90.00
#
_symmetry.space_group_name_H-M   'P 1'
#
loop_
_entity.id
_entity.type
_entity.pdbx_description
1 polymer ?
#
loop_
_entity_poly.entity_id
_entity_poly.type
_entity_poly.pdbx_seq_one_letter_code
_entity_poly.pdbx_strand_id
1 'polypeptide(L)'
;MEGQFSNRVHDVLRYSREEAIRFGNDYIGTEHILLGIIREGEGIAVKILKNLGIDLEKLRHRIESQLERSYIGAMTGQIALSKQAEKVLRLTPLEAKIYKSDIVGTEHLLLAMLRDENNIAKDILKEFDINYDKVKNELDNIISGRSWEHSASKPFTPSTQMPRSTMKEKVKTPVLDNFGRDLTKLAMEDKLDPVIGREKEIERVSQILARRKKNNPVLIGEPGVGKTAIVEGLALRIVQRKVPRTLLDKRIVSLDLASLVAGTKYRGQFEERMKAVLNELERAKDVILFIDELHTIVGAGGASGSLDASNIFKPALSRGEIQCIGATTLDEYRQYIEKDGALERRFQKVLIDPPTPEETKEILEKIKDRYEEHHNVKYTPEAIDACVRLSDRYITDRYFPDKAIDVLDEAGARVHLANISVPKNILELEEKIEDVRRQKNLVVKSQNFEEAARLRDLEKKLQADLEKAKIEWEIKASETYYPVTEDDVADVVAMMTGIPVNKVAESETEKLMRLPEELKKMVVGQDEAIEHLTKAIRRARAGLKDPRRPIGSFMFLGPTGVGKTELAKALARALFNSEDALIRIDMSEYMEKFSVSRLVGAPPGYVGYEEGGQLTEKVRRRPYSIILLDEIEKAHPEVFNILLQVFDDGILTDGLGRRVDFKNTIIIMTSNVGTKELKIGSKLGFVEPTNEDEYQAIKSSIEDAVKRLFNPEFINRIDDF
;
A
#
# COMPACT_ATOMS: atom_id res chain seq x y z
N MET A 1 -1.04 8.91 -34.37
CA MET A 1 -0.59 7.50 -34.41
C MET A 1 0.91 7.37 -34.73
N GLU A 2 1.64 8.48 -34.93
CA GLU A 2 3.07 8.46 -35.36
C GLU A 2 4.09 8.51 -34.21
N GLY A 3 3.67 8.65 -32.94
CA GLY A 3 4.58 8.91 -31.82
C GLY A 3 5.15 7.69 -31.07
N GLN A 4 4.93 6.45 -31.51
CA GLN A 4 5.30 5.23 -30.75
C GLN A 4 6.21 4.25 -31.52
N PHE A 5 6.55 4.49 -32.78
CA PHE A 5 7.41 3.59 -33.55
C PHE A 5 8.90 3.93 -33.40
N SER A 6 9.74 2.91 -33.29
CA SER A 6 11.20 3.10 -33.29
C SER A 6 11.71 3.58 -34.65
N ASN A 7 12.85 4.29 -34.66
CA ASN A 7 13.53 4.72 -35.90
C ASN A 7 13.77 3.54 -36.87
N ARG A 8 14.06 2.34 -36.34
CA ARG A 8 14.24 1.13 -37.15
C ARG A 8 12.96 0.67 -37.83
N VAL A 9 11.80 0.80 -37.18
CA VAL A 9 10.52 0.49 -37.82
C VAL A 9 10.20 1.51 -38.92
N HIS A 10 10.56 2.78 -38.74
CA HIS A 10 10.47 3.77 -39.82
C HIS A 10 11.37 3.42 -41.01
N ASP A 11 12.60 2.94 -40.76
CA ASP A 11 13.50 2.46 -41.81
C ASP A 11 12.93 1.22 -42.53
N VAL A 12 12.36 0.25 -41.79
CA VAL A 12 11.67 -0.91 -42.38
C VAL A 12 10.53 -0.49 -43.29
N LEU A 13 9.72 0.49 -42.88
CA LEU A 13 8.63 1.02 -43.71
C LEU A 13 9.16 1.75 -44.95
N ARG A 14 10.26 2.50 -44.83
CA ARG A 14 10.92 3.13 -45.98
C ARG A 14 11.42 2.07 -46.97
N TYR A 15 12.10 1.03 -46.49
CA TYR A 15 12.58 -0.07 -47.34
C TYR A 15 11.44 -0.86 -47.96
N SER A 16 10.33 -1.09 -47.24
CA SER A 16 9.16 -1.78 -47.80
C SER A 16 8.56 -1.02 -49.00
N ARG A 17 8.59 0.31 -48.97
CA ARG A 17 8.17 1.16 -50.09
C ARG A 17 9.13 1.04 -51.28
N GLU A 18 10.43 1.04 -51.03
CA GLU A 18 11.43 0.86 -52.09
C GLU A 18 11.32 -0.52 -52.75
N GLU A 19 11.07 -1.58 -51.97
CA GLU A 19 10.85 -2.92 -52.53
C GLU A 19 9.54 -2.98 -53.33
N ALA A 20 8.46 -2.34 -52.89
CA ALA A 20 7.22 -2.25 -53.68
C ALA A 20 7.47 -1.58 -55.05
N ILE A 21 8.23 -0.48 -55.08
CA ILE A 21 8.65 0.18 -56.33
C ILE A 21 9.52 -0.74 -57.19
N ARG A 22 10.47 -1.45 -56.58
CA ARG A 22 11.40 -2.36 -57.27
C ARG A 22 10.68 -3.51 -57.96
N PHE A 23 9.58 -4.01 -57.39
CA PHE A 23 8.75 -5.07 -57.95
C PHE A 23 7.59 -4.57 -58.84
N GLY A 24 7.38 -3.25 -58.93
CA GLY A 24 6.33 -2.64 -59.75
C GLY A 24 4.93 -2.76 -59.16
N ASN A 25 4.82 -2.93 -57.84
CA ASN A 25 3.54 -3.02 -57.13
C ASN A 25 3.04 -1.63 -56.74
N ASP A 26 1.75 -1.37 -56.97
CA ASP A 26 1.07 -0.11 -56.66
C ASP A 26 0.60 -0.01 -55.19
N TYR A 27 0.91 -1.03 -54.38
CA TYR A 27 0.63 -1.09 -52.94
C TYR A 27 1.80 -1.67 -52.14
N ILE A 28 1.85 -1.36 -50.84
CA ILE A 28 2.75 -1.99 -49.87
C ILE A 28 1.98 -3.09 -49.13
N GLY A 29 2.30 -4.36 -49.41
CA GLY A 29 1.77 -5.53 -48.72
C GLY A 29 2.66 -6.03 -47.57
N THR A 30 2.26 -7.14 -46.93
CA THR A 30 3.00 -7.68 -45.77
C THR A 30 4.31 -8.34 -46.20
N GLU A 31 4.39 -8.88 -47.41
CA GLU A 31 5.57 -9.41 -48.06
C GLU A 31 6.65 -8.32 -48.30
N HIS A 32 6.23 -7.11 -48.66
CA HIS A 32 7.12 -5.96 -48.79
C HIS A 32 7.66 -5.50 -47.42
N ILE A 33 6.81 -5.55 -46.38
CA ILE A 33 7.25 -5.27 -45.01
C ILE A 33 8.25 -6.32 -44.54
N LEU A 34 8.03 -7.60 -44.85
CA LEU A 34 8.97 -8.68 -44.51
C LEU A 34 10.33 -8.49 -45.22
N LEU A 35 10.33 -8.11 -46.50
CA LEU A 35 11.56 -7.74 -47.21
C LEU A 35 12.24 -6.51 -46.58
N GLY A 36 11.46 -5.53 -46.13
CA GLY A 36 11.95 -4.37 -45.40
C GLY A 36 12.66 -4.74 -44.08
N ILE A 37 12.12 -5.71 -43.33
CA ILE A 37 12.75 -6.26 -42.12
C ILE A 37 14.08 -6.93 -42.46
N ILE A 38 14.10 -7.78 -43.50
CA ILE A 38 15.33 -8.47 -43.94
C ILE A 38 16.40 -7.46 -44.39
N ARG A 39 15.98 -6.39 -45.09
CA ARG A 39 16.87 -5.36 -45.62
C ARG A 39 17.43 -4.41 -44.55
N GLU A 40 16.70 -4.15 -43.48
CA GLU A 40 17.21 -3.38 -42.33
C GLU A 40 18.34 -4.12 -41.62
N GLY A 41 18.27 -5.46 -41.55
CA GLY A 41 19.40 -6.36 -41.28
C GLY A 41 19.92 -6.42 -39.82
N GLU A 42 19.72 -5.37 -39.03
CA GLU A 42 20.26 -5.23 -37.66
C GLU A 42 19.18 -5.27 -36.56
N GLY A 43 17.91 -5.35 -36.93
CA GLY A 43 16.74 -5.39 -36.06
C GLY A 43 16.64 -6.68 -35.26
N ILE A 44 15.91 -6.61 -34.15
CA ILE A 44 15.66 -7.77 -33.28
C ILE A 44 14.88 -8.84 -34.05
N ALA A 45 13.97 -8.45 -34.94
CA ALA A 45 13.28 -9.39 -35.83
C ALA A 45 14.27 -10.23 -36.67
N VAL A 46 15.29 -9.60 -37.25
CA VAL A 46 16.33 -10.31 -38.02
C VAL A 46 17.16 -11.22 -37.12
N LYS A 47 17.48 -10.76 -35.91
CA LYS A 47 18.18 -11.58 -34.91
C LYS A 47 17.38 -12.83 -34.53
N ILE A 48 16.06 -12.71 -34.32
CA ILE A 48 15.18 -13.84 -34.04
C ILE A 48 15.20 -14.84 -35.21
N LEU A 49 15.03 -14.36 -36.45
CA LEU A 49 15.07 -15.23 -37.64
C LEU A 49 16.40 -15.97 -37.77
N LYS A 50 17.54 -15.30 -37.52
CA LYS A 50 18.88 -15.92 -37.51
C LYS A 50 19.02 -16.97 -36.39
N ASN A 51 18.55 -16.66 -35.18
CA ASN A 51 18.62 -17.57 -34.04
C ASN A 51 17.77 -18.84 -34.23
N LEU A 52 16.65 -18.72 -34.95
CA LEU A 52 15.83 -19.87 -35.37
C LEU A 52 16.46 -20.69 -36.51
N GLY A 53 17.69 -20.37 -36.93
CA GLY A 53 18.46 -21.14 -37.92
C GLY A 53 18.12 -20.83 -39.37
N ILE A 54 17.52 -19.66 -39.64
CA ILE A 54 16.96 -19.33 -40.95
C ILE A 54 17.98 -18.58 -41.79
N ASP A 55 18.19 -19.10 -43.00
CA ASP A 55 18.99 -18.44 -44.02
C ASP A 55 18.16 -17.31 -44.66
N LEU A 56 18.52 -16.07 -44.33
CA LEU A 56 17.82 -14.88 -44.78
C LEU A 56 17.85 -14.70 -46.30
N GLU A 57 18.88 -15.20 -46.98
CA GLU A 57 18.95 -15.15 -48.45
C GLU A 57 17.95 -16.11 -49.08
N LYS A 58 17.77 -17.31 -48.51
CA LYS A 58 16.73 -18.26 -48.96
C LYS A 58 15.34 -17.72 -48.70
N LEU A 59 15.10 -17.13 -47.51
CA LEU A 59 13.82 -16.51 -47.17
C LEU A 59 13.51 -15.35 -48.13
N ARG A 60 14.50 -14.49 -48.41
CA ARG A 60 14.39 -13.41 -49.37
C ARG A 60 14.02 -13.93 -50.75
N HIS A 61 14.77 -14.89 -51.31
CA HIS A 61 14.46 -15.46 -52.62
C HIS A 61 13.06 -16.07 -52.69
N ARG A 62 12.59 -16.70 -51.61
CA ARG A 62 11.23 -17.23 -51.54
C ARG A 62 10.18 -16.13 -51.60
N ILE A 63 10.36 -15.04 -50.85
CA ILE A 63 9.45 -13.88 -50.91
C ILE A 63 9.47 -13.25 -52.31
N GLU A 64 10.66 -13.03 -52.88
CA GLU A 64 10.81 -12.49 -54.24
C GLU A 64 10.16 -13.42 -55.30
N SER A 65 10.13 -14.74 -55.08
CA SER A 65 9.49 -15.69 -56.00
C SER A 65 7.95 -15.65 -55.99
N GLN A 66 7.34 -15.16 -54.91
CA GLN A 66 5.89 -14.95 -54.84
C GLN A 66 5.47 -13.57 -55.36
N LEU A 67 6.42 -12.66 -55.51
CA LEU A 67 6.20 -11.33 -56.09
C LEU A 67 6.38 -11.42 -57.61
N GLU A 68 5.27 -11.44 -58.35
CA GLU A 68 5.32 -11.29 -59.81
C GLU A 68 5.84 -9.89 -60.17
N ARG A 69 6.84 -9.81 -61.06
CA ARG A 69 7.29 -8.52 -61.59
C ARG A 69 6.24 -7.98 -62.54
N SER A 70 5.46 -7.02 -62.07
CA SER A 70 4.56 -6.25 -62.93
C SER A 70 5.36 -5.15 -63.62
N TYR A 71 5.57 -5.25 -64.93
CA TYR A 71 6.20 -4.19 -65.72
C TYR A 71 5.20 -3.03 -65.88
N ILE A 72 5.08 -2.20 -64.84
CA ILE A 72 4.33 -0.94 -64.89
C ILE A 72 5.36 0.19 -64.80
N GLY A 73 5.32 1.10 -65.80
CA GLY A 73 6.22 2.24 -65.92
C GLY A 73 6.17 3.18 -64.70
N ALA A 74 7.25 3.96 -64.55
CA ALA A 74 7.53 4.90 -63.46
C ALA A 74 6.31 5.36 -62.64
N MET A 75 6.07 4.69 -61.50
CA MET A 75 5.06 5.11 -60.53
C MET A 75 5.59 6.29 -59.72
N THR A 76 4.96 7.46 -59.88
CA THR A 76 5.30 8.72 -59.17
C THR A 76 4.23 9.13 -58.15
N GLY A 77 3.29 8.23 -57.82
CA GLY A 77 2.23 8.45 -56.83
C GLY A 77 2.58 7.98 -55.41
N GLN A 78 1.82 8.44 -54.41
CA GLN A 78 1.87 7.90 -53.04
C GLN A 78 1.39 6.45 -53.04
N ILE A 79 2.30 5.50 -52.81
CA ILE A 79 1.98 4.07 -52.69
C ILE A 79 1.26 3.84 -51.37
N ALA A 80 0.02 3.33 -51.45
CA ALA A 80 -0.81 3.05 -50.29
C ALA A 80 -0.46 1.68 -49.65
N LEU A 81 -0.73 1.54 -48.36
CA LEU A 81 -0.66 0.25 -47.67
C LEU A 81 -1.86 -0.62 -48.06
N SER A 82 -1.64 -1.91 -48.24
CA SER A 82 -2.74 -2.86 -48.39
C SER A 82 -3.57 -2.95 -47.10
N LYS A 83 -4.83 -3.38 -47.18
CA LYS A 83 -5.70 -3.54 -46.00
C LYS A 83 -5.09 -4.49 -44.96
N GLN A 84 -4.34 -5.51 -45.40
CA GLN A 84 -3.63 -6.45 -44.53
C GLN A 84 -2.41 -5.79 -43.86
N ALA A 85 -1.61 -5.03 -44.62
CA ALA A 85 -0.47 -4.29 -44.07
C ALA A 85 -0.92 -3.23 -43.05
N GLU A 86 -2.02 -2.52 -43.32
CA GLU A 86 -2.59 -1.56 -42.37
C GLU A 86 -3.08 -2.25 -41.09
N LYS A 87 -3.71 -3.43 -41.22
CA LYS A 87 -4.14 -4.24 -40.07
C LYS A 87 -2.96 -4.69 -39.21
N VAL A 88 -1.88 -5.19 -39.82
CA VAL A 88 -0.65 -5.57 -39.12
C VAL A 88 -0.06 -4.38 -38.35
N LEU A 89 0.04 -3.22 -38.98
CA LEU A 89 0.57 -2.01 -38.33
C LEU A 89 -0.32 -1.53 -37.17
N ARG A 90 -1.64 -1.68 -37.26
CA ARG A 90 -2.56 -1.38 -36.15
C ARG A 90 -2.44 -2.38 -34.98
N LEU A 91 -2.09 -3.64 -35.26
CA LEU A 91 -1.88 -4.66 -34.23
C LEU A 91 -0.51 -4.54 -33.54
N THR A 92 0.48 -3.94 -34.21
CA THR A 92 1.86 -3.86 -33.72
C THR A 92 2.00 -3.17 -32.34
N PRO A 93 1.32 -2.03 -32.06
CA PRO A 93 1.35 -1.42 -30.72
C PRO A 93 0.73 -2.30 -29.62
N LEU A 94 -0.22 -3.19 -29.95
CA LEU A 94 -0.78 -4.12 -28.98
C LEU A 94 0.25 -5.17 -28.56
N GLU A 95 1.09 -5.63 -29.50
CA GLU A 95 2.22 -6.52 -29.18
C GLU A 95 3.25 -5.81 -28.29
N ALA A 96 3.59 -4.56 -28.60
CA ALA A 96 4.50 -3.79 -27.74
C ALA A 96 3.98 -3.61 -26.31
N LYS A 97 2.67 -3.37 -26.14
CA LYS A 97 2.03 -3.30 -24.81
C LYS A 97 2.07 -4.62 -24.05
N ILE A 98 1.92 -5.76 -24.72
CA ILE A 98 2.03 -7.09 -24.07
C ILE A 98 3.42 -7.26 -23.43
N TYR A 99 4.45 -6.76 -24.12
CA TYR A 99 5.84 -6.77 -23.66
C TYR A 99 6.22 -5.59 -22.76
N LYS A 100 5.25 -4.74 -22.37
CA LYS A 100 5.47 -3.50 -21.61
C LYS A 100 6.55 -2.60 -22.21
N SER A 101 6.68 -2.61 -23.54
CA SER A 101 7.60 -1.75 -24.27
C SER A 101 6.91 -0.44 -24.63
N ASP A 102 7.48 0.68 -24.20
CA ASP A 102 7.00 2.03 -24.54
C ASP A 102 7.24 2.38 -26.02
N ILE A 103 8.16 1.66 -26.67
CA ILE A 103 8.55 1.86 -28.06
C ILE A 103 8.25 0.61 -28.88
N VAL A 104 7.65 0.79 -30.05
CA VAL A 104 7.36 -0.27 -31.01
C VAL A 104 8.60 -0.58 -31.86
N GLY A 105 9.25 -1.70 -31.55
CA GLY A 105 10.36 -2.27 -32.32
C GLY A 105 9.97 -3.24 -33.46
N THR A 106 10.98 -3.69 -34.21
CA THR A 106 10.86 -4.62 -35.36
C THR A 106 10.29 -5.99 -35.00
N GLU A 107 10.56 -6.46 -33.79
CA GLU A 107 10.12 -7.73 -33.21
C GLU A 107 8.61 -7.77 -32.98
N HIS A 108 8.03 -6.65 -32.53
CA HIS A 108 6.58 -6.50 -32.40
C HIS A 108 5.91 -6.54 -33.78
N LEU A 109 6.57 -5.97 -34.81
CA LEU A 109 6.08 -5.99 -36.18
C LEU A 109 6.06 -7.42 -36.73
N LEU A 110 7.12 -8.20 -36.49
CA LEU A 110 7.19 -9.62 -36.86
C LEU A 110 6.10 -10.45 -36.15
N LEU A 111 5.87 -10.23 -34.86
CA LEU A 111 4.81 -10.90 -34.10
C LEU A 111 3.41 -10.54 -34.61
N ALA A 112 3.16 -9.26 -34.90
CA ALA A 112 1.89 -8.80 -35.45
C ALA A 112 1.59 -9.45 -36.82
N MET A 113 2.61 -9.63 -37.66
CA MET A 113 2.49 -10.36 -38.93
C MET A 113 2.14 -11.83 -38.71
N LEU A 114 2.73 -12.51 -37.72
CA LEU A 114 2.41 -13.91 -37.43
C LEU A 114 1.04 -14.09 -36.75
N ARG A 115 0.52 -13.05 -36.10
CA ARG A 115 -0.78 -13.08 -35.40
C ARG A 115 -1.96 -12.96 -36.35
N ASP A 116 -1.87 -12.14 -37.40
CA ASP A 116 -2.95 -12.05 -38.39
C ASP A 116 -3.09 -13.38 -39.14
N GLU A 117 -4.31 -13.93 -39.23
CA GLU A 117 -4.52 -15.27 -39.81
C GLU A 117 -4.41 -15.30 -41.33
N ASN A 118 -4.68 -14.16 -42.00
CA ASN A 118 -4.79 -14.06 -43.44
C ASN A 118 -3.77 -13.06 -44.01
N ASN A 119 -2.49 -13.44 -44.05
CA ASN A 119 -1.47 -12.65 -44.71
C ASN A 119 -0.37 -13.50 -45.36
N ILE A 120 0.15 -13.01 -46.50
CA ILE A 120 1.13 -13.71 -47.35
C ILE A 120 2.44 -13.96 -46.59
N ALA A 121 2.92 -12.96 -45.84
CA ALA A 121 4.16 -13.09 -45.08
C ALA A 121 4.12 -14.24 -44.07
N LYS A 122 2.99 -14.47 -43.37
CA LYS A 122 2.81 -15.59 -42.45
C LYS A 122 2.84 -16.93 -43.17
N ASP A 123 2.22 -17.03 -44.34
CA ASP A 123 2.23 -18.27 -45.12
C ASP A 123 3.64 -18.62 -45.59
N ILE A 124 4.42 -17.63 -46.02
CA ILE A 124 5.85 -17.82 -46.34
C ILE A 124 6.62 -18.23 -45.08
N LEU A 125 6.45 -17.54 -43.95
CA LEU A 125 7.17 -17.85 -42.71
C LEU A 125 6.83 -19.26 -42.19
N LYS A 126 5.59 -19.74 -42.36
CA LYS A 126 5.18 -21.12 -42.03
C LYS A 126 5.92 -22.18 -42.86
N GLU A 127 6.23 -21.91 -44.13
CA GLU A 127 7.04 -22.83 -44.96
C GLU A 127 8.46 -23.03 -44.39
N PHE A 128 8.98 -22.04 -43.67
CA PHE A 128 10.24 -22.11 -42.93
C PHE A 128 10.08 -22.58 -41.48
N ASP A 129 8.93 -23.18 -41.14
CA ASP A 129 8.60 -23.69 -39.80
C ASP A 129 8.65 -22.60 -38.70
N ILE A 130 8.33 -21.35 -39.08
CA ILE A 130 8.22 -20.21 -38.18
C ILE A 130 6.76 -20.02 -37.80
N ASN A 131 6.47 -20.15 -36.50
CA ASN A 131 5.16 -19.89 -35.94
C ASN A 131 5.25 -18.79 -34.87
N TYR A 132 4.10 -18.20 -34.56
CA TYR A 132 3.98 -17.16 -33.54
C TYR A 132 4.64 -17.56 -32.21
N ASP A 133 4.39 -18.79 -31.74
CA ASP A 133 4.94 -19.28 -30.47
C ASP A 133 6.47 -19.42 -30.50
N LYS A 134 7.07 -19.78 -31.64
CA LYS A 134 8.53 -19.89 -31.76
C LYS A 134 9.21 -18.53 -31.72
N VAL A 135 8.66 -17.56 -32.45
CA VAL A 135 9.16 -16.17 -32.44
C VAL A 135 8.98 -15.54 -31.08
N LYS A 136 7.84 -15.79 -30.43
CA LYS A 136 7.56 -15.36 -29.06
C LYS A 136 8.56 -15.94 -28.06
N ASN A 137 8.77 -17.25 -28.06
CA ASN A 137 9.73 -17.89 -27.16
C ASN A 137 11.16 -17.40 -27.39
N GLU A 138 11.53 -17.14 -28.65
CA GLU A 138 12.87 -16.64 -28.97
C GLU A 138 13.04 -15.16 -28.59
N LEU A 139 12.01 -14.35 -28.74
CA LEU A 139 12.00 -12.99 -28.22
C LEU A 139 12.12 -13.01 -26.68
N ASP A 140 11.39 -13.89 -26.00
CA ASP A 140 11.50 -14.08 -24.55
C ASP A 140 12.92 -14.52 -24.15
N ASN A 141 13.58 -15.38 -24.94
CA ASN A 141 14.98 -15.78 -24.73
C ASN A 141 15.95 -14.60 -24.90
N ILE A 142 15.75 -13.77 -25.93
CA ILE A 142 16.57 -12.58 -26.20
C ILE A 142 16.39 -11.54 -25.09
N ILE A 143 15.16 -11.31 -24.63
CA ILE A 143 14.85 -10.38 -23.53
C ILE A 143 15.41 -10.91 -22.20
N SER A 144 15.30 -12.22 -21.93
CA SER A 144 15.84 -12.86 -20.72
C SER A 144 17.35 -13.10 -20.74
N GLY A 145 18.04 -12.74 -21.84
CA GLY A 145 19.50 -12.84 -21.97
C GLY A 145 20.06 -14.27 -22.06
N ARG A 146 19.20 -15.28 -22.29
CA ARG A 146 19.64 -16.67 -22.47
C ARG A 146 20.21 -16.85 -23.88
N SER A 147 21.52 -16.82 -23.99
CA SER A 147 22.21 -17.17 -25.24
C SER A 147 22.22 -18.69 -25.41
N TRP A 148 21.64 -19.19 -26.50
CA TRP A 148 21.83 -20.58 -26.94
C TRP A 148 23.28 -20.76 -27.41
N GLU A 149 24.12 -21.42 -26.61
CA GLU A 149 25.38 -21.98 -27.09
C GLU A 149 25.08 -23.26 -27.87
N HIS A 150 25.25 -23.22 -29.18
CA HIS A 150 25.39 -24.44 -29.97
C HIS A 150 26.80 -24.99 -29.83
N SER A 151 26.86 -26.20 -29.29
CA SER A 151 28.01 -27.08 -29.22
C SER A 151 28.66 -27.28 -30.59
N ALA A 152 29.83 -26.69 -30.80
CA ALA A 152 30.78 -27.15 -31.80
C ALA A 152 32.22 -26.95 -31.30
N SER A 153 32.97 -28.03 -31.41
CA SER A 153 34.25 -28.32 -30.77
C SER A 153 35.49 -27.64 -31.38
N LYS A 154 36.47 -27.31 -30.50
CA LYS A 154 37.94 -27.13 -30.65
C LYS A 154 38.49 -25.75 -31.08
N PRO A 155 39.79 -25.44 -30.85
CA PRO A 155 40.58 -25.56 -29.62
C PRO A 155 41.47 -24.33 -29.32
N PHE A 156 42.05 -24.35 -28.12
CA PHE A 156 43.02 -23.46 -27.47
C PHE A 156 44.16 -22.87 -28.34
N THR A 157 44.38 -21.54 -28.26
CA THR A 157 45.69 -20.86 -28.36
C THR A 157 45.68 -19.55 -27.55
N PRO A 158 46.73 -19.21 -26.78
CA PRO A 158 46.80 -17.94 -26.07
C PRO A 158 47.67 -16.93 -26.83
N SER A 159 47.17 -15.73 -27.08
CA SER A 159 48.05 -14.57 -27.28
C SER A 159 47.37 -13.25 -26.95
N THR A 160 48.25 -12.33 -26.55
CA THR A 160 48.08 -11.14 -25.74
C THR A 160 47.65 -9.92 -26.55
N GLN A 161 46.77 -9.09 -25.97
CA GLN A 161 46.75 -7.61 -25.95
C GLN A 161 45.33 -7.04 -26.08
N MET A 162 44.88 -6.36 -25.02
CA MET A 162 43.65 -5.55 -25.00
C MET A 162 43.99 -4.06 -25.20
N PRO A 163 43.18 -3.30 -25.94
CA PRO A 163 42.88 -1.91 -25.62
C PRO A 163 41.68 -1.85 -24.66
N ARG A 164 41.78 -0.95 -23.66
CA ARG A 164 40.71 -0.65 -22.69
C ARG A 164 39.50 -0.02 -23.39
N SER A 165 38.35 -0.70 -23.33
CA SER A 165 37.03 -0.08 -23.46
C SER A 165 36.16 -0.54 -22.30
N THR A 166 35.57 0.44 -21.61
CA THR A 166 34.53 0.37 -20.57
C THR A 166 33.76 -0.95 -20.51
N MET A 167 34.02 -1.72 -19.44
CA MET A 167 33.26 -2.92 -19.08
C MET A 167 31.79 -2.55 -18.86
N LYS A 168 30.91 -2.95 -19.79
CA LYS A 168 29.54 -3.32 -19.41
C LYS A 168 29.65 -4.61 -18.60
N GLU A 169 29.41 -4.53 -17.30
CA GLU A 169 29.43 -5.67 -16.40
C GLU A 169 28.48 -6.76 -16.93
N LYS A 170 29.03 -7.97 -17.14
CA LYS A 170 28.21 -9.17 -17.33
C LYS A 170 27.40 -9.37 -16.06
N VAL A 171 26.08 -9.37 -16.19
CA VAL A 171 25.13 -9.68 -15.11
C VAL A 171 25.49 -11.04 -14.51
N LYS A 172 26.03 -11.05 -13.28
CA LYS A 172 26.46 -12.27 -12.59
C LYS A 172 25.28 -13.12 -12.11
N THR A 173 24.08 -12.55 -12.09
CA THR A 173 22.91 -13.12 -11.42
C THR A 173 21.58 -12.85 -12.18
N PRO A 174 21.37 -13.46 -13.37
CA PRO A 174 20.23 -13.15 -14.22
C PRO A 174 18.88 -13.62 -13.66
N VAL A 175 18.83 -14.70 -12.86
CA VAL A 175 17.56 -15.17 -12.29
C VAL A 175 17.18 -14.30 -11.09
N LEU A 176 18.14 -14.00 -10.22
CA LEU A 176 17.91 -13.17 -9.05
C LEU A 176 17.51 -11.73 -9.45
N ASP A 177 18.15 -11.16 -10.47
CA ASP A 177 17.84 -9.79 -10.92
C ASP A 177 16.43 -9.65 -11.52
N ASN A 178 15.84 -10.75 -12.02
CA ASN A 178 14.45 -10.75 -12.52
C ASN A 178 13.41 -10.82 -11.40
N PHE A 179 13.75 -11.43 -10.26
CA PHE A 179 12.84 -11.66 -9.13
C PHE A 179 13.21 -10.85 -7.88
N GLY A 180 14.21 -9.99 -7.99
CA GLY A 180 14.77 -9.25 -6.87
C GLY A 180 15.05 -7.80 -7.24
N ARG A 181 15.05 -6.94 -6.22
CA ARG A 181 15.33 -5.51 -6.32
C ARG A 181 16.72 -5.24 -5.76
N ASP A 182 17.64 -4.79 -6.63
CA ASP A 182 19.01 -4.46 -6.21
C ASP A 182 19.05 -3.10 -5.50
N LEU A 183 19.18 -3.13 -4.18
CA LEU A 183 19.26 -1.92 -3.34
C LEU A 183 20.59 -1.19 -3.55
N THR A 184 21.67 -1.91 -3.90
CA THR A 184 22.97 -1.28 -4.14
C THR A 184 22.98 -0.50 -5.44
N LYS A 185 22.29 -1.01 -6.47
CA LYS A 185 22.06 -0.27 -7.72
C LYS A 185 21.22 0.98 -7.49
N LEU A 186 20.15 0.89 -6.71
CA LEU A 186 19.31 2.04 -6.38
C LEU A 186 20.07 3.11 -5.57
N ALA A 187 20.97 2.68 -4.69
CA ALA A 187 21.88 3.56 -3.98
C ALA A 187 22.85 4.30 -4.92
N MET A 188 23.35 3.63 -5.98
CA MET A 188 24.20 4.26 -7.00
C MET A 188 23.45 5.25 -7.88
N GLU A 189 22.15 5.00 -8.12
CA GLU A 189 21.26 5.87 -8.89
C GLU A 189 20.64 7.01 -8.05
N ASP A 190 21.04 7.15 -6.78
CA ASP A 190 20.53 8.15 -5.82
C ASP A 190 19.00 8.10 -5.60
N LYS A 191 18.40 6.92 -5.78
CA LYS A 191 16.96 6.69 -5.64
C LYS A 191 16.52 6.32 -4.22
N LEU A 192 17.45 5.90 -3.36
CA LEU A 192 17.14 5.53 -1.98
C LEU A 192 17.00 6.76 -1.08
N ASP A 193 16.12 6.71 -0.09
CA ASP A 193 15.97 7.77 0.89
C ASP A 193 17.20 7.85 1.81
N PRO A 194 17.54 9.05 2.31
CA PRO A 194 18.59 9.19 3.30
C PRO A 194 18.19 8.51 4.61
N VAL A 195 19.11 7.75 5.19
CA VAL A 195 18.89 7.04 6.44
C VAL A 195 19.43 7.84 7.61
N ILE A 196 18.57 8.13 8.58
CA ILE A 196 18.82 9.08 9.68
C ILE A 196 18.71 8.36 11.02
N GLY A 197 19.56 8.72 11.98
CA GLY A 197 19.52 8.20 13.36
C GLY A 197 19.91 6.72 13.56
N ARG A 198 20.00 5.90 12.49
CA ARG A 198 20.22 4.44 12.57
C ARG A 198 21.68 3.99 12.44
N GLU A 199 22.63 4.84 12.80
CA GLU A 199 24.06 4.56 12.55
C GLU A 199 24.58 3.34 13.31
N LYS A 200 24.13 3.16 14.56
CA LYS A 200 24.53 2.08 15.46
C LYS A 200 24.00 0.73 14.96
N GLU A 201 22.77 0.69 14.50
CA GLU A 201 22.12 -0.49 13.94
C GLU A 201 22.78 -0.90 12.63
N ILE A 202 23.04 0.05 11.72
CA ILE A 202 23.75 -0.23 10.45
C ILE A 202 25.17 -0.74 10.74
N GLU A 203 25.88 -0.13 11.69
CA GLU A 203 27.20 -0.61 12.09
C GLU A 203 27.13 -2.02 12.68
N ARG A 204 26.14 -2.30 13.54
CA ARG A 204 25.92 -3.62 14.13
C ARG A 204 25.64 -4.68 13.06
N VAL A 205 24.81 -4.39 12.07
CA VAL A 205 24.52 -5.25 10.93
C VAL A 205 25.79 -5.52 10.13
N SER A 206 26.59 -4.48 9.84
CA SER A 206 27.88 -4.59 9.15
C SER A 206 28.87 -5.49 9.91
N GLN A 207 28.97 -5.31 11.23
CA GLN A 207 29.81 -6.15 12.10
C GLN A 207 29.38 -7.61 12.05
N ILE A 208 28.07 -7.89 12.09
CA ILE A 208 27.54 -9.26 12.04
C ILE A 208 27.86 -9.92 10.69
N LEU A 209 27.62 -9.22 9.58
CA LEU A 209 27.89 -9.73 8.23
C LEU A 209 29.38 -10.04 7.99
N ALA A 210 30.29 -9.35 8.69
CA ALA A 210 31.73 -9.60 8.62
C ALA A 210 32.19 -10.81 9.47
N ARG A 211 31.31 -11.42 10.29
CA ARG A 211 31.68 -12.59 11.12
C ARG A 211 31.84 -13.84 10.26
N ARG A 212 32.64 -14.79 10.77
CA ARG A 212 32.80 -16.13 10.17
C ARG A 212 31.68 -17.12 10.51
N LYS A 213 31.08 -16.98 11.69
CA LYS A 213 29.95 -17.79 12.19
C LYS A 213 28.89 -16.84 12.74
N LYS A 214 27.61 -17.23 12.65
CA LYS A 214 26.47 -16.36 12.99
C LYS A 214 26.53 -15.01 12.27
N ASN A 215 26.66 -15.08 10.95
CA ASN A 215 26.91 -13.95 10.06
C ASN A 215 25.66 -13.47 9.30
N ASN A 216 24.49 -13.97 9.67
CA ASN A 216 23.21 -13.52 9.15
C ASN A 216 22.50 -12.69 10.22
N PRO A 217 22.42 -11.36 10.10
CA PRO A 217 21.66 -10.53 11.02
C PRO A 217 20.15 -10.70 10.81
N VAL A 218 19.39 -10.67 11.91
CA VAL A 218 17.94 -10.56 11.88
C VAL A 218 17.52 -9.29 12.61
N LEU A 219 16.90 -8.40 11.86
CA LEU A 219 16.30 -7.16 12.29
C LEU A 219 14.95 -7.47 12.94
N ILE A 220 14.87 -7.32 14.27
CA ILE A 220 13.68 -7.62 15.07
C ILE A 220 13.14 -6.31 15.62
N GLY A 221 11.88 -6.01 15.32
CA GLY A 221 11.18 -4.83 15.82
C GLY A 221 9.71 -4.87 15.40
N GLU A 222 8.95 -3.86 15.77
CA GLU A 222 7.56 -3.73 15.34
C GLU A 222 7.47 -3.36 13.84
N PRO A 223 6.34 -3.57 13.16
CA PRO A 223 6.11 -3.03 11.82
C PRO A 223 6.22 -1.50 11.80
N GLY A 224 6.73 -0.94 10.71
CA GLY A 224 6.82 0.51 10.54
C GLY A 224 8.03 1.20 11.19
N VAL A 225 8.86 0.52 11.99
CA VAL A 225 10.02 1.16 12.68
C VAL A 225 11.22 1.49 11.78
N GLY A 226 11.14 1.18 10.48
CA GLY A 226 12.21 1.44 9.50
C GLY A 226 13.25 0.33 9.36
N LYS A 227 12.86 -0.95 9.42
CA LYS A 227 13.79 -2.09 9.23
C LYS A 227 14.43 -2.09 7.84
N THR A 228 13.63 -1.84 6.80
CA THR A 228 14.08 -1.75 5.41
C THR A 228 15.04 -0.57 5.22
N ALA A 229 14.77 0.57 5.86
CA ALA A 229 15.66 1.73 5.84
C ALA A 229 17.07 1.41 6.39
N ILE A 230 17.20 0.55 7.41
CA ILE A 230 18.52 0.13 7.90
C ILE A 230 19.32 -0.63 6.81
N VAL A 231 18.63 -1.44 6.01
CA VAL A 231 19.26 -2.22 4.93
C VAL A 231 19.64 -1.32 3.75
N GLU A 232 18.77 -0.38 3.39
CA GLU A 232 19.05 0.67 2.40
C GLU A 232 20.24 1.54 2.84
N GLY A 233 20.33 1.88 4.12
CA GLY A 233 21.45 2.62 4.70
C GLY A 233 22.76 1.84 4.65
N LEU A 234 22.70 0.51 4.82
CA LEU A 234 23.86 -0.34 4.58
C LEU A 234 24.27 -0.33 3.10
N ALA A 235 23.33 -0.38 2.16
CA ALA A 235 23.62 -0.30 0.72
C ALA A 235 24.33 1.02 0.37
N LEU A 236 23.83 2.15 0.88
CA LEU A 236 24.47 3.46 0.75
C LEU A 236 25.90 3.46 1.32
N ARG A 237 26.12 2.88 2.50
CA ARG A 237 27.48 2.78 3.09
C ARG A 237 28.42 1.89 2.28
N ILE A 238 27.93 0.83 1.65
CA ILE A 238 28.72 -0.01 0.74
C ILE A 238 29.18 0.81 -0.47
N VAL A 239 28.27 1.53 -1.13
CA VAL A 239 28.58 2.40 -2.28
C VAL A 239 29.57 3.50 -1.90
N GLN A 240 29.39 4.11 -0.72
CA GLN A 240 30.30 5.14 -0.17
C GLN A 240 31.63 4.56 0.35
N ARG A 241 31.84 3.23 0.31
CA ARG A 241 33.01 2.53 0.86
C ARG A 241 33.24 2.78 2.36
N LYS A 242 32.17 3.06 3.11
CA LYS A 242 32.16 3.24 4.59
C LYS A 242 31.83 1.93 5.32
N VAL A 243 32.34 0.80 4.83
CA VAL A 243 32.13 -0.54 5.39
C VAL A 243 33.47 -1.29 5.49
N PRO A 244 33.58 -2.34 6.33
CA PRO A 244 34.76 -3.19 6.37
C PRO A 244 35.10 -3.76 4.99
N ARG A 245 36.39 -4.03 4.75
CA ARG A 245 36.89 -4.54 3.46
C ARG A 245 36.20 -5.82 2.98
N THR A 246 35.68 -6.63 3.89
CA THR A 246 34.95 -7.86 3.59
C THR A 246 33.58 -7.63 2.93
N LEU A 247 33.03 -6.42 3.07
CA LEU A 247 31.73 -6.03 2.51
C LEU A 247 31.86 -5.06 1.33
N LEU A 248 33.09 -4.68 0.96
CA LEU A 248 33.31 -3.88 -0.25
C LEU A 248 32.90 -4.70 -1.48
N ASP A 249 32.33 -4.00 -2.46
CA ASP A 249 31.86 -4.55 -3.73
C ASP A 249 30.80 -5.66 -3.61
N LYS A 250 30.20 -5.83 -2.41
CA LYS A 250 29.04 -6.69 -2.24
C LYS A 250 27.77 -6.00 -2.72
N ARG A 251 26.84 -6.78 -3.26
CA ARG A 251 25.52 -6.33 -3.70
C ARG A 251 24.46 -6.78 -2.70
N ILE A 252 23.58 -5.87 -2.29
CA ILE A 252 22.39 -6.18 -1.49
C ILE A 252 21.19 -6.27 -2.43
N VAL A 253 20.55 -7.44 -2.45
CA VAL A 253 19.38 -7.70 -3.29
C VAL A 253 18.19 -8.12 -2.42
N SER A 254 17.09 -7.39 -2.50
CA SER A 254 15.83 -7.74 -1.86
C SER A 254 15.09 -8.77 -2.70
N LEU A 255 14.62 -9.86 -2.09
CA LEU A 255 13.82 -10.87 -2.77
C LEU A 255 12.33 -10.51 -2.70
N ASP A 256 11.64 -10.48 -3.85
CA ASP A 256 10.18 -10.32 -3.87
C ASP A 256 9.50 -11.69 -4.09
N LEU A 257 8.92 -12.23 -3.02
CA LEU A 257 8.18 -13.49 -3.09
C LEU A 257 6.93 -13.38 -3.97
N ALA A 258 6.27 -12.23 -4.01
CA ALA A 258 5.07 -12.04 -4.83
C ALA A 258 5.39 -12.19 -6.31
N SER A 259 6.51 -11.60 -6.76
CA SER A 259 7.02 -11.76 -8.13
C SER A 259 7.37 -13.20 -8.50
N LEU A 260 7.83 -14.00 -7.55
CA LEU A 260 8.13 -15.43 -7.78
C LEU A 260 6.87 -16.26 -7.99
N VAL A 261 5.80 -15.95 -7.25
CA VAL A 261 4.49 -16.60 -7.37
C VAL A 261 3.76 -16.14 -8.64
N ALA A 262 3.92 -14.87 -9.01
CA ALA A 262 3.28 -14.29 -10.18
C ALA A 262 3.57 -15.09 -11.45
N GLY A 263 2.51 -15.45 -12.18
CA GLY A 263 2.62 -16.23 -13.42
C GLY A 263 3.00 -17.70 -13.22
N THR A 264 2.96 -18.24 -11.99
CA THR A 264 2.97 -19.69 -11.75
C THR A 264 1.54 -20.20 -11.62
N LYS A 265 1.20 -21.28 -12.35
CA LYS A 265 -0.11 -21.95 -12.21
C LYS A 265 -0.04 -23.17 -11.31
N TYR A 266 1.16 -23.74 -11.15
CA TYR A 266 1.40 -24.97 -10.44
C TYR A 266 2.49 -24.77 -9.39
N ARG A 267 2.32 -25.38 -8.21
CA ARG A 267 3.29 -25.35 -7.11
C ARG A 267 4.71 -25.76 -7.56
N GLY A 268 4.83 -26.78 -8.43
CA GLY A 268 6.13 -27.23 -8.93
C GLY A 268 6.91 -26.15 -9.71
N GLN A 269 6.22 -25.27 -10.45
CA GLN A 269 6.87 -24.17 -11.18
C GLN A 269 7.43 -23.11 -10.22
N PHE A 270 6.70 -22.83 -9.14
CA PHE A 270 7.19 -21.97 -8.08
C PHE A 270 8.46 -22.56 -7.45
N GLU A 271 8.42 -23.83 -7.05
CA GLU A 271 9.59 -24.50 -6.44
C GLU A 271 10.80 -24.54 -7.39
N GLU A 272 10.59 -24.73 -8.70
CA GLU A 272 11.66 -24.69 -9.70
C GLU A 272 12.31 -23.30 -9.81
N ARG A 273 11.51 -22.23 -9.83
CA ARG A 273 12.01 -20.85 -9.80
C ARG A 273 12.81 -20.58 -8.52
N MET A 274 12.31 -21.03 -7.37
CA MET A 274 13.01 -20.89 -6.08
C MET A 274 14.35 -21.62 -6.08
N LYS A 275 14.39 -22.85 -6.59
CA LYS A 275 15.65 -23.62 -6.72
C LYS A 275 16.64 -22.92 -7.66
N ALA A 276 16.17 -22.33 -8.76
CA ALA A 276 17.02 -21.58 -9.66
C ALA A 276 17.67 -20.37 -8.96
N VAL A 277 16.90 -19.60 -8.19
CA VAL A 277 17.41 -18.48 -7.38
C VAL A 277 18.45 -18.96 -6.35
N LEU A 278 18.18 -20.06 -5.64
CA LEU A 278 19.10 -20.59 -4.63
C LEU A 278 20.41 -21.09 -5.24
N ASN A 279 20.36 -21.79 -6.37
CA ASN A 279 21.55 -22.25 -7.08
C ASN A 279 22.43 -21.08 -7.56
N GLU A 280 21.82 -19.94 -7.88
CA GLU A 280 22.52 -18.72 -8.25
C GLU A 280 23.18 -18.05 -7.04
N LEU A 281 22.45 -17.96 -5.92
CA LEU A 281 22.96 -17.43 -4.65
C LEU A 281 24.11 -18.26 -4.07
N GLU A 282 24.10 -19.58 -4.23
CA GLU A 282 25.19 -20.45 -3.78
C GLU A 282 26.51 -20.15 -4.54
N ARG A 283 26.42 -19.76 -5.80
CA ARG A 283 27.58 -19.42 -6.64
C ARG A 283 28.02 -17.96 -6.44
N ALA A 284 27.09 -17.05 -6.18
CA ALA A 284 27.33 -15.62 -6.06
C ALA A 284 27.69 -15.19 -4.63
N LYS A 285 28.98 -15.28 -4.27
CA LYS A 285 29.48 -14.91 -2.92
C LYS A 285 29.52 -13.40 -2.65
N ASP A 286 29.40 -12.59 -3.69
CA ASP A 286 29.30 -11.13 -3.66
C ASP A 286 27.89 -10.63 -3.35
N VAL A 287 26.89 -11.52 -3.26
CA VAL A 287 25.50 -11.14 -2.97
C VAL A 287 25.16 -11.31 -1.49
N ILE A 288 24.45 -10.33 -0.94
CA ILE A 288 23.77 -10.38 0.35
C ILE A 288 22.27 -10.33 0.05
N LEU A 289 21.56 -11.38 0.44
CA LEU A 289 20.11 -11.46 0.23
C LEU A 289 19.38 -10.71 1.35
N PHE A 290 18.53 -9.74 1.03
CA PHE A 290 17.58 -9.19 1.97
C PHE A 290 16.24 -9.91 1.82
N ILE A 291 15.75 -10.43 2.94
CA ILE A 291 14.44 -11.07 3.04
C ILE A 291 13.62 -10.25 4.02
N ASP A 292 12.68 -9.47 3.49
CA ASP A 292 11.63 -8.91 4.32
C ASP A 292 10.69 -10.02 4.77
N GLU A 293 10.14 -9.88 5.97
CA GLU A 293 9.28 -10.88 6.60
C GLU A 293 9.87 -12.30 6.56
N LEU A 294 11.06 -12.48 7.12
CA LEU A 294 11.83 -13.75 7.09
C LEU A 294 11.01 -14.98 7.52
N HIS A 295 10.01 -14.79 8.38
CA HIS A 295 9.10 -15.85 8.82
C HIS A 295 8.29 -16.47 7.67
N THR A 296 7.99 -15.74 6.59
CA THR A 296 7.26 -16.26 5.41
C THR A 296 8.03 -17.36 4.70
N ILE A 297 9.37 -17.29 4.73
CA ILE A 297 10.28 -18.25 4.10
C ILE A 297 10.68 -19.37 5.06
N VAL A 298 10.53 -19.19 6.36
CA VAL A 298 10.97 -20.15 7.39
C VAL A 298 9.81 -20.90 8.05
N GLY A 299 8.62 -20.31 8.03
CA GLY A 299 7.42 -20.75 8.72
C GLY A 299 7.05 -22.19 8.39
N ALA A 300 7.04 -23.04 9.40
CA ALA A 300 6.71 -24.45 9.30
C ALA A 300 5.19 -24.62 9.09
N GLY A 301 4.76 -24.89 7.86
CA GLY A 301 3.54 -25.64 7.53
C GLY A 301 2.26 -25.29 8.32
N GLY A 302 1.90 -24.01 8.44
CA GLY A 302 0.61 -23.56 8.99
C GLY A 302 -0.52 -23.64 7.95
N ALA A 303 -1.74 -23.89 8.43
CA ALA A 303 -2.89 -24.40 7.67
C ALA A 303 -3.38 -23.54 6.48
N SER A 304 -3.94 -24.25 5.48
CA SER A 304 -4.68 -23.78 4.29
C SER A 304 -3.96 -22.80 3.34
N GLY A 305 -3.09 -23.34 2.48
CA GLY A 305 -2.82 -22.72 1.17
C GLY A 305 -1.54 -21.88 1.03
N SER A 306 -0.74 -21.70 2.10
CA SER A 306 0.54 -21.00 1.99
C SER A 306 1.59 -21.82 1.23
N LEU A 307 2.24 -21.20 0.25
CA LEU A 307 3.32 -21.77 -0.56
C LEU A 307 4.52 -22.13 0.33
N ASP A 308 4.94 -23.39 0.28
CA ASP A 308 5.88 -23.97 1.24
C ASP A 308 7.35 -23.74 0.84
N ALA A 309 7.80 -22.48 0.88
CA ALA A 309 9.19 -22.08 0.59
C ALA A 309 10.20 -22.58 1.65
N SER A 310 9.71 -22.91 2.85
CA SER A 310 10.47 -23.36 4.01
C SER A 310 11.31 -24.59 3.75
N ASN A 311 10.77 -25.57 3.03
CA ASN A 311 11.49 -26.80 2.70
C ASN A 311 12.69 -26.56 1.76
N ILE A 312 12.73 -25.43 1.04
CA ILE A 312 13.76 -25.13 0.05
C ILE A 312 14.85 -24.22 0.65
N PHE A 313 14.48 -23.16 1.38
CA PHE A 313 15.45 -22.24 1.97
C PHE A 313 16.11 -22.74 3.25
N LYS A 314 15.36 -23.44 4.10
CA LYS A 314 15.85 -23.87 5.41
C LYS A 314 17.14 -24.68 5.34
N PRO A 315 17.32 -25.63 4.39
CA PRO A 315 18.59 -26.33 4.23
C PRO A 315 19.76 -25.41 3.86
N ALA A 316 19.57 -24.50 2.89
CA ALA A 316 20.63 -23.59 2.43
C ALA A 316 21.04 -22.57 3.51
N LEU A 317 20.06 -22.03 4.24
CA LEU A 317 20.29 -21.16 5.39
C LEU A 317 21.00 -21.89 6.54
N SER A 318 20.56 -23.11 6.85
CA SER A 318 21.17 -23.95 7.89
C SER A 318 22.60 -24.38 7.55
N ARG A 319 22.91 -24.61 6.27
CA ARG A 319 24.28 -24.90 5.83
C ARG A 319 25.17 -23.65 5.80
N GLY A 320 24.59 -22.46 5.75
CA GLY A 320 25.33 -21.20 5.67
C GLY A 320 25.89 -20.94 4.27
N GLU A 321 25.27 -21.54 3.25
CA GLU A 321 25.60 -21.34 1.83
C GLU A 321 25.19 -19.94 1.36
N ILE A 322 24.19 -19.36 2.03
CA ILE A 322 23.61 -18.06 1.68
C ILE A 322 23.86 -17.09 2.84
N GLN A 323 24.39 -15.92 2.49
CA GLN A 323 24.47 -14.78 3.39
C GLN A 323 23.22 -13.91 3.23
N CYS A 324 22.49 -13.67 4.31
CA CYS A 324 21.26 -12.89 4.27
C CYS A 324 21.08 -11.96 5.46
N ILE A 325 20.26 -10.94 5.25
CA ILE A 325 19.70 -10.06 6.27
C ILE A 325 18.20 -10.35 6.30
N GLY A 326 17.67 -10.73 7.46
CA GLY A 326 16.23 -10.95 7.63
C GLY A 326 15.58 -9.83 8.41
N ALA A 327 14.32 -9.51 8.13
CA ALA A 327 13.48 -8.66 8.97
C ALA A 327 12.24 -9.42 9.44
N THR A 328 11.83 -9.27 10.70
CA THR A 328 10.67 -9.97 11.28
C THR A 328 10.22 -9.30 12.59
N THR A 329 9.03 -9.64 13.10
CA THR A 329 8.58 -9.20 14.43
C THR A 329 9.15 -10.08 15.54
N LEU A 330 9.03 -9.64 16.80
CA LEU A 330 9.53 -10.40 17.94
C LEU A 330 8.79 -11.75 18.10
N ASP A 331 7.49 -11.75 17.88
CA ASP A 331 6.65 -12.94 18.04
C ASP A 331 6.93 -13.99 16.98
N GLU A 332 7.04 -13.56 15.72
CA GLU A 332 7.44 -14.41 14.60
C GLU A 332 8.85 -15.01 14.80
N TYR A 333 9.81 -14.20 15.26
CA TYR A 333 11.16 -14.68 15.54
C TYR A 333 11.15 -15.80 16.58
N ARG A 334 10.40 -15.61 17.68
CA ARG A 334 10.25 -16.61 18.75
C ARG A 334 9.58 -17.88 18.24
N GLN A 335 8.54 -17.74 17.42
CA GLN A 335 7.75 -18.86 16.93
C GLN A 335 8.49 -19.71 15.90
N TYR A 336 9.21 -19.09 14.96
CA TYR A 336 9.72 -19.77 13.77
C TYR A 336 11.25 -19.90 13.70
N ILE A 337 12.00 -19.00 14.34
CA ILE A 337 13.47 -18.97 14.25
C ILE A 337 14.13 -19.46 15.53
N GLU A 338 13.71 -18.95 16.70
CA GLU A 338 14.33 -19.26 18.00
C GLU A 338 14.12 -20.73 18.41
N LYS A 339 12.97 -21.31 18.07
CA LYS A 339 12.68 -22.74 18.32
C LYS A 339 13.51 -23.67 17.44
N ASP A 340 14.08 -23.18 16.34
CA ASP A 340 14.86 -23.98 15.40
C ASP A 340 16.36 -23.87 15.66
N GLY A 341 16.93 -24.89 16.31
CA GLY A 341 18.36 -24.90 16.65
C GLY A 341 19.32 -24.90 15.45
N ALA A 342 18.88 -25.21 14.22
CA ALA A 342 19.74 -25.11 13.04
C ALA A 342 19.85 -23.65 12.57
N LEU A 343 18.74 -22.93 12.54
CA LEU A 343 18.67 -21.52 12.15
C LEU A 343 19.24 -20.58 13.23
N GLU A 344 18.98 -20.86 14.51
CA GLU A 344 19.52 -20.10 15.65
C GLU A 344 21.06 -20.07 15.69
N ARG A 345 21.70 -21.09 15.10
CA ARG A 345 23.17 -21.18 14.95
C ARG A 345 23.71 -20.35 13.78
N ARG A 346 22.85 -19.78 12.94
CA ARG A 346 23.21 -18.99 11.76
C ARG A 346 22.80 -17.52 11.89
N PHE A 347 21.69 -17.28 12.57
CA PHE A 347 21.17 -15.94 12.78
C PHE A 347 21.70 -15.28 14.05
N GLN A 348 21.80 -13.95 14.00
CA GLN A 348 22.14 -13.09 15.12
C GLN A 348 21.09 -11.99 15.23
N LYS A 349 20.41 -11.91 16.38
CA LYS A 349 19.41 -10.88 16.64
C LYS A 349 20.00 -9.48 16.73
N VAL A 350 19.29 -8.52 16.13
CA VAL A 350 19.47 -7.07 16.25
C VAL A 350 18.10 -6.49 16.58
N LEU A 351 17.94 -5.98 17.81
CA LEU A 351 16.70 -5.33 18.24
C LEU A 351 16.67 -3.91 17.69
N ILE A 352 15.53 -3.51 17.14
CA ILE A 352 15.28 -2.18 16.60
C ILE A 352 14.12 -1.59 17.37
N ASP A 353 14.43 -0.55 18.12
CA ASP A 353 13.44 0.24 18.83
C ASP A 353 12.83 1.30 17.90
N PRO A 354 11.55 1.67 18.09
CA PRO A 354 10.98 2.82 17.39
C PRO A 354 11.77 4.10 17.71
N PRO A 355 11.95 5.01 16.73
CA PRO A 355 12.60 6.29 16.98
C PRO A 355 11.75 7.15 17.92
N THR A 356 12.42 8.06 18.60
CA THR A 356 11.78 9.07 19.44
C THR A 356 11.02 10.10 18.59
N PRO A 357 10.06 10.86 19.17
CA PRO A 357 9.39 11.95 18.45
C PRO A 357 10.38 12.99 17.87
N GLU A 358 11.46 13.30 18.59
CA GLU A 358 12.49 14.23 18.14
C GLU A 358 13.28 13.68 16.94
N GLU A 359 13.71 12.42 17.00
CA GLU A 359 14.37 11.75 15.86
C GLU A 359 13.42 11.62 14.66
N THR A 360 12.13 11.39 14.90
CA THR A 360 11.12 11.32 13.84
C THR A 360 10.95 12.66 13.15
N LYS A 361 10.99 13.77 13.89
CA LYS A 361 10.97 15.11 13.31
C LYS A 361 12.17 15.36 12.38
N GLU A 362 13.38 14.98 12.82
CA GLU A 362 14.57 15.02 11.95
C GLU A 362 14.41 14.14 10.70
N ILE A 363 13.80 12.97 10.84
CA ILE A 363 13.48 12.09 9.70
C ILE A 363 12.58 12.82 8.71
N LEU A 364 11.46 13.40 9.17
CA LEU A 364 10.53 14.13 8.30
C LEU A 364 11.20 15.31 7.60
N GLU A 365 12.02 16.09 8.31
CA GLU A 365 12.71 17.25 7.75
C GLU A 365 13.66 16.91 6.59
N LYS A 366 14.19 15.69 6.56
CA LYS A 366 15.14 15.23 5.53
C LYS A 366 14.47 14.54 4.35
N ILE A 367 13.31 13.93 4.56
CA ILE A 367 12.55 13.27 3.48
C ILE A 367 11.56 14.22 2.82
N LYS A 368 11.17 15.33 3.48
CA LYS A 368 10.13 16.24 3.00
C LYS A 368 10.37 16.71 1.57
N ASP A 369 11.61 16.98 1.17
CA ASP A 369 11.93 17.54 -0.15
C ASP A 369 11.44 16.63 -1.29
N ARG A 370 11.50 15.30 -1.09
CA ARG A 370 10.98 14.31 -2.06
C ARG A 370 9.46 14.31 -2.12
N TYR A 371 8.78 14.48 -0.99
CA TYR A 371 7.31 14.58 -0.93
C TYR A 371 6.81 15.93 -1.47
N GLU A 372 7.55 17.01 -1.22
CA GLU A 372 7.29 18.35 -1.79
C GLU A 372 7.35 18.33 -3.31
N GLU A 373 8.37 17.67 -3.88
CA GLU A 373 8.50 17.49 -5.33
C GLU A 373 7.43 16.55 -5.90
N HIS A 374 7.14 15.43 -5.22
CA HIS A 374 6.15 14.47 -5.68
C HIS A 374 4.72 15.06 -5.73
N HIS A 375 4.35 15.85 -4.71
CA HIS A 375 3.00 16.41 -4.59
C HIS A 375 2.89 17.87 -5.04
N ASN A 376 3.98 18.52 -5.47
CA ASN A 376 4.03 19.96 -5.76
C ASN A 376 3.46 20.81 -4.59
N VAL A 377 3.92 20.54 -3.38
CA VAL A 377 3.53 21.26 -2.16
C VAL A 377 4.75 21.72 -1.38
N LYS A 378 4.57 22.59 -0.38
CA LYS A 378 5.62 22.99 0.57
C LYS A 378 5.14 22.83 1.99
N TYR A 379 5.84 22.03 2.79
CA TYR A 379 5.47 21.83 4.19
C TYR A 379 6.00 22.96 5.05
N THR A 380 5.10 23.58 5.80
CA THR A 380 5.49 24.54 6.84
C THR A 380 6.19 23.83 8.00
N PRO A 381 7.14 24.48 8.72
CA PRO A 381 7.76 23.90 9.90
C PRO A 381 6.74 23.45 10.96
N GLU A 382 5.64 24.20 11.09
CA GLU A 382 4.53 23.90 11.99
C GLU A 382 3.76 22.64 11.56
N ALA A 383 3.60 22.41 10.25
CA ALA A 383 2.98 21.19 9.73
C ALA A 383 3.81 19.95 10.06
N ILE A 384 5.14 20.01 9.94
CA ILE A 384 6.02 18.88 10.28
C ILE A 384 5.93 18.54 11.77
N ASP A 385 5.92 19.56 12.63
CA ASP A 385 5.74 19.37 14.07
C ASP A 385 4.37 18.75 14.39
N ALA A 386 3.32 19.21 13.70
CA ALA A 386 1.98 18.68 13.80
C ALA A 386 1.91 17.22 13.35
N CYS A 387 2.58 16.82 12.27
CA CYS A 387 2.61 15.43 11.81
C CYS A 387 3.08 14.49 12.94
N VAL A 388 4.16 14.85 13.63
CA VAL A 388 4.68 14.04 14.76
C VAL A 388 3.75 14.11 15.97
N ARG A 389 3.39 15.32 16.41
CA ARG A 389 2.60 15.54 17.63
C ARG A 389 1.20 14.91 17.56
N LEU A 390 0.54 15.06 16.41
CA LEU A 390 -0.82 14.55 16.21
C LEU A 390 -0.82 13.03 15.93
N SER A 391 0.11 12.52 15.12
CA SER A 391 0.22 11.07 14.94
C SER A 391 0.62 10.35 16.24
N ASP A 392 1.41 10.99 17.13
CA ASP A 392 1.70 10.39 18.43
C ASP A 392 0.45 10.22 19.28
N ARG A 393 -0.35 11.28 19.35
CA ARG A 393 -1.49 11.38 20.25
C ARG A 393 -2.71 10.61 19.76
N TYR A 394 -2.96 10.59 18.45
CA TYR A 394 -4.21 10.09 17.88
C TYR A 394 -4.06 8.77 17.12
N ILE A 395 -2.85 8.41 16.65
CA ILE A 395 -2.57 7.15 15.94
C ILE A 395 -1.70 6.25 16.83
N THR A 396 -2.37 5.45 17.68
CA THR A 396 -1.72 4.65 18.74
C THR A 396 -1.43 3.20 18.34
N ASP A 397 -2.06 2.70 17.28
CA ASP A 397 -1.93 1.33 16.79
C ASP A 397 -0.71 1.11 15.90
N ARG A 398 -0.05 2.20 15.49
CA ARG A 398 1.15 2.20 14.66
C ARG A 398 2.34 2.82 15.38
N TYR A 399 3.54 2.54 14.89
CA TYR A 399 4.79 3.01 15.45
C TYR A 399 5.44 4.08 14.58
N PHE A 400 6.31 4.88 15.17
CA PHE A 400 7.18 5.78 14.42
C PHE A 400 8.27 5.02 13.66
N PRO A 401 8.80 5.57 12.55
CA PRO A 401 8.38 6.83 11.91
C PRO A 401 7.18 6.69 10.96
N ASP A 402 6.77 5.47 10.61
CA ASP A 402 5.73 5.16 9.61
C ASP A 402 4.46 6.01 9.75
N LYS A 403 3.85 6.05 10.94
CA LYS A 403 2.62 6.81 11.17
C LYS A 403 2.75 8.32 10.90
N ALA A 404 3.93 8.89 11.07
CA ALA A 404 4.17 10.32 10.83
C ALA A 404 4.42 10.60 9.35
N ILE A 405 5.09 9.67 8.66
CA ILE A 405 5.33 9.73 7.22
C ILE A 405 4.00 9.59 6.46
N ASP A 406 3.14 8.66 6.88
CA ASP A 406 1.80 8.47 6.29
C ASP A 406 0.95 9.76 6.37
N VAL A 407 0.96 10.41 7.53
CA VAL A 407 0.28 11.70 7.73
C VAL A 407 0.89 12.82 6.87
N LEU A 408 2.22 12.87 6.74
CA LEU A 408 2.91 13.85 5.88
C LEU A 408 2.52 13.66 4.40
N ASP A 409 2.55 12.42 3.93
CA ASP A 409 2.24 12.04 2.56
C ASP A 409 0.78 12.36 2.20
N GLU A 410 -0.15 11.93 3.05
CA GLU A 410 -1.59 12.13 2.84
C GLU A 410 -1.99 13.62 2.92
N ALA A 411 -1.34 14.41 3.78
CA ALA A 411 -1.52 15.87 3.80
C ALA A 411 -1.02 16.54 2.53
N GLY A 412 0.13 16.13 2.00
CA GLY A 412 0.63 16.63 0.72
C GLY A 412 -0.30 16.30 -0.44
N ALA A 413 -0.71 15.03 -0.54
CA ALA A 413 -1.62 14.55 -1.57
C ALA A 413 -2.97 15.28 -1.51
N ARG A 414 -3.53 15.49 -0.31
CA ARG A 414 -4.81 16.18 -0.14
C ARG A 414 -4.74 17.64 -0.55
N VAL A 415 -3.73 18.39 -0.09
CA VAL A 415 -3.56 19.80 -0.45
C VAL A 415 -3.33 19.93 -1.95
N HIS A 416 -2.57 19.01 -2.55
CA HIS A 416 -2.41 18.96 -4.00
C HIS A 416 -3.76 18.78 -4.71
N LEU A 417 -4.52 17.73 -4.37
CA LEU A 417 -5.82 17.43 -4.99
C LEU A 417 -6.86 18.53 -4.80
N ALA A 418 -6.89 19.18 -3.64
CA ALA A 418 -7.82 20.27 -3.35
C ALA A 418 -7.56 21.52 -4.22
N ASN A 419 -6.30 21.75 -4.62
CA ASN A 419 -5.89 22.89 -5.42
C ASN A 419 -5.81 22.60 -6.93
N ILE A 420 -5.90 21.33 -7.35
CA ILE A 420 -6.04 20.98 -8.77
C ILE A 420 -7.44 21.40 -9.24
N SER A 421 -7.51 22.58 -9.85
CA SER A 421 -8.70 23.01 -10.59
C SER A 421 -8.42 22.96 -12.09
N VAL A 422 -9.25 22.23 -12.82
CA VAL A 422 -9.17 22.19 -14.29
C VAL A 422 -9.68 23.52 -14.83
N PRO A 423 -8.90 24.26 -15.65
CA PRO A 423 -9.32 25.52 -16.23
C PRO A 423 -10.63 25.37 -17.02
N LYS A 424 -11.55 26.33 -16.88
CA LYS A 424 -12.84 26.33 -17.61
C LYS A 424 -12.69 26.16 -19.12
N ASN A 425 -11.62 26.70 -19.71
CA ASN A 425 -11.31 26.55 -21.13
C ASN A 425 -11.14 25.08 -21.55
N ILE A 426 -10.50 24.24 -20.71
CA ILE A 426 -10.33 22.80 -21.00
C ILE A 426 -11.69 22.10 -20.99
N LEU A 427 -12.52 22.37 -19.98
CA LEU A 427 -13.87 21.80 -19.87
C LEU A 427 -14.75 22.21 -21.07
N GLU A 428 -14.70 23.49 -21.47
CA GLU A 428 -15.43 23.98 -22.65
C GLU A 428 -14.94 23.34 -23.96
N LEU A 429 -13.63 23.08 -24.11
CA LEU A 429 -13.08 22.41 -25.27
C LEU A 429 -13.51 20.93 -25.33
N GLU A 430 -13.53 20.23 -24.19
CA GLU A 430 -14.02 18.85 -24.09
C GLU A 430 -15.51 18.76 -24.46
N GLU A 431 -16.35 19.67 -23.95
CA GLU A 431 -17.77 19.75 -24.30
C GLU A 431 -17.98 20.02 -25.79
N LYS A 432 -17.23 20.98 -26.37
CA LYS A 432 -17.29 21.26 -27.82
C LYS A 432 -16.87 20.06 -28.66
N ILE A 433 -15.86 19.29 -28.24
CA ILE A 433 -15.43 18.07 -28.93
C ILE A 433 -16.54 17.02 -28.90
N GLU A 434 -17.20 16.83 -27.77
CA GLU A 434 -18.34 15.90 -27.66
C GLU A 434 -19.51 16.31 -28.56
N ASP A 435 -19.85 17.60 -28.60
CA ASP A 435 -20.89 18.14 -29.47
C ASP A 435 -20.58 17.93 -30.96
N VAL A 436 -19.36 18.26 -31.38
CA VAL A 436 -18.92 18.05 -32.77
C VAL A 436 -18.93 16.56 -33.11
N ARG A 437 -18.52 15.69 -32.18
CA ARG A 437 -18.54 14.24 -32.37
C ARG A 437 -19.97 13.70 -32.52
N ARG A 438 -20.91 14.24 -31.74
CA ARG A 438 -22.34 13.92 -31.82
C ARG A 438 -22.93 14.35 -33.16
N GLN A 439 -22.68 15.60 -33.57
CA GLN A 439 -23.14 16.14 -34.86
C GLN A 439 -22.56 15.35 -36.03
N LYS A 440 -21.26 15.04 -36.00
CA LYS A 440 -20.59 14.22 -37.03
C LYS A 440 -21.27 12.86 -37.18
N ASN A 441 -21.58 12.19 -36.06
CA ASN A 441 -22.26 10.88 -36.09
C ASN A 441 -23.68 10.97 -36.68
N LEU A 442 -24.42 12.06 -36.43
CA LEU A 442 -25.74 12.28 -37.04
C LEU A 442 -25.64 12.52 -38.54
N VAL A 443 -24.69 13.35 -38.96
CA VAL A 443 -24.46 13.71 -40.37
C VAL A 443 -23.98 12.50 -41.18
N VAL A 444 -23.11 11.66 -40.60
CA VAL A 444 -22.69 10.38 -41.18
C VAL A 444 -23.86 9.42 -41.36
N LYS A 445 -24.79 9.34 -40.39
CA LYS A 445 -26.03 8.54 -40.53
C LYS A 445 -26.92 9.04 -41.67
N SER A 446 -26.98 10.35 -41.88
CA SER A 446 -27.70 10.96 -43.00
C SER A 446 -26.98 10.89 -44.36
N GLN A 447 -25.82 10.21 -44.43
CA GLN A 447 -24.99 10.07 -45.64
C GLN A 447 -24.50 11.39 -46.25
N ASN A 448 -24.47 12.48 -45.49
CA ASN A 448 -23.91 13.75 -45.93
C ASN A 448 -22.40 13.78 -45.66
N PHE A 449 -21.61 13.27 -46.60
CA PHE A 449 -20.17 13.07 -46.42
C PHE A 449 -19.36 14.37 -46.40
N GLU A 450 -19.83 15.42 -47.07
CA GLU A 450 -19.13 16.71 -47.14
C GLU A 450 -19.14 17.42 -45.77
N GLU A 451 -20.31 17.51 -45.14
CA GLU A 451 -20.44 18.11 -43.81
C GLU A 451 -19.77 17.22 -42.73
N ALA A 452 -19.78 15.89 -42.91
CA ALA A 452 -19.05 14.98 -42.03
C ALA A 452 -17.52 15.18 -42.10
N ALA A 453 -16.98 15.50 -43.28
CA ALA A 453 -15.56 15.84 -43.44
C ALA A 453 -15.22 17.15 -42.73
N ARG A 454 -16.08 18.17 -42.85
CA ARG A 454 -15.91 19.47 -42.18
C ARG A 454 -15.92 19.35 -40.65
N LEU A 455 -16.85 18.57 -40.09
CA LEU A 455 -16.93 18.28 -38.66
C LEU A 455 -15.74 17.45 -38.16
N ARG A 456 -15.19 16.55 -38.98
CA ARG A 456 -13.97 15.81 -38.66
C ARG A 456 -12.75 16.74 -38.57
N ASP A 457 -12.60 17.67 -39.49
CA ASP A 457 -11.49 18.64 -39.46
C ASP A 457 -11.62 19.59 -38.27
N LEU A 458 -12.85 19.99 -37.93
CA LEU A 458 -13.14 20.77 -36.73
C LEU A 458 -12.81 20.00 -35.45
N GLU A 459 -13.21 18.73 -35.33
CA GLU A 459 -12.86 17.86 -34.21
C GLU A 459 -11.33 17.75 -34.05
N LYS A 460 -10.61 17.52 -35.15
CA LYS A 460 -9.14 17.42 -35.13
C LYS A 460 -8.49 18.72 -34.67
N LYS A 461 -9.03 19.87 -35.08
CA LYS A 461 -8.57 21.19 -34.63
C LYS A 461 -8.81 21.37 -33.13
N LEU A 462 -10.03 21.10 -32.66
CA LEU A 462 -10.38 21.21 -31.23
C LEU A 462 -9.55 20.24 -30.37
N GLN A 463 -9.25 19.04 -30.86
CA GLN A 463 -8.35 18.10 -30.18
C GLN A 463 -6.92 18.65 -30.06
N ALA A 464 -6.39 19.26 -31.12
CA ALA A 464 -5.07 19.89 -31.06
C ALA A 464 -5.04 21.11 -30.11
N ASP A 465 -6.12 21.89 -30.07
CA ASP A 465 -6.26 23.02 -29.15
C ASP A 465 -6.39 22.54 -27.69
N LEU A 466 -7.09 21.42 -27.46
CA LEU A 466 -7.19 20.75 -26.16
C LEU A 466 -5.83 20.21 -25.70
N GLU A 467 -5.08 19.55 -26.57
CA GLU A 467 -3.72 19.06 -26.25
C GLU A 467 -2.80 20.21 -25.85
N LYS A 468 -2.82 21.33 -26.59
CA LYS A 468 -2.05 22.54 -26.22
C LYS A 468 -2.47 23.10 -24.87
N ALA A 469 -3.77 23.23 -24.63
CA ALA A 469 -4.30 23.74 -23.36
C ALA A 469 -3.93 22.82 -22.18
N LYS A 470 -3.92 21.50 -22.39
CA LYS A 470 -3.49 20.51 -21.38
C LYS A 470 -2.00 20.63 -21.08
N ILE A 471 -1.14 20.71 -22.09
CA ILE A 471 0.31 20.90 -21.89
C ILE A 471 0.61 22.21 -21.17
N GLU A 472 -0.02 23.32 -21.56
CA GLU A 472 0.15 24.61 -20.88
C GLU A 472 -0.32 24.58 -19.43
N TRP A 473 -1.38 23.82 -19.14
CA TRP A 473 -1.87 23.64 -17.78
C TRP A 473 -0.96 22.74 -16.95
N GLU A 474 -0.47 21.62 -17.49
CA GLU A 474 0.47 20.73 -16.80
C GLU A 474 1.75 21.49 -16.41
N ILE A 475 2.31 22.31 -17.31
CA ILE A 475 3.48 23.14 -17.02
C ILE A 475 3.16 24.10 -15.86
N LYS A 476 2.05 24.86 -15.94
CA LYS A 476 1.67 25.80 -14.88
C LYS A 476 1.40 25.11 -13.55
N ALA A 477 0.76 23.95 -13.57
CA ALA A 477 0.45 23.17 -12.38
C ALA A 477 1.72 22.63 -11.71
N SER A 478 2.73 22.25 -12.50
CA SER A 478 4.04 21.81 -11.98
C SER A 478 4.88 22.94 -11.37
N GLU A 479 4.64 24.20 -11.75
CA GLU A 479 5.37 25.36 -11.21
C GLU A 479 4.73 25.93 -9.93
N THR A 480 3.46 25.61 -9.66
CA THR A 480 2.73 26.12 -8.49
C THR A 480 2.85 25.18 -7.30
N TYR A 481 3.49 25.68 -6.23
CA TYR A 481 3.56 25.00 -4.95
C TYR A 481 2.53 25.54 -3.97
N TYR A 482 1.78 24.65 -3.33
CA TYR A 482 0.81 25.02 -2.29
C TYR A 482 1.37 24.74 -0.90
N PRO A 483 1.22 25.66 0.07
CA PRO A 483 1.70 25.43 1.43
C PRO A 483 0.80 24.42 2.15
N VAL A 484 1.40 23.45 2.84
CA VAL A 484 0.72 22.55 3.78
C VAL A 484 0.87 23.14 5.18
N THR A 485 -0.25 23.38 5.84
CA THR A 485 -0.34 24.01 7.17
C THR A 485 -0.63 22.98 8.26
N GLU A 486 -0.52 23.39 9.53
CA GLU A 486 -0.92 22.55 10.68
C GLU A 486 -2.40 22.12 10.60
N ASP A 487 -3.29 22.97 10.08
CA ASP A 487 -4.71 22.67 9.97
C ASP A 487 -4.97 21.57 8.93
N ASP A 488 -4.24 21.57 7.80
CA ASP A 488 -4.33 20.51 6.79
C ASP A 488 -3.93 19.15 7.36
N VAL A 489 -2.87 19.12 8.19
CA VAL A 489 -2.40 17.92 8.88
C VAL A 489 -3.44 17.43 9.89
N ALA A 490 -4.02 18.33 10.67
CA ALA A 490 -5.06 17.98 11.64
C ALA A 490 -6.31 17.40 10.96
N ASP A 491 -6.69 17.96 9.82
CA ASP A 491 -7.78 17.52 8.97
C ASP A 491 -7.57 16.10 8.42
N VAL A 492 -6.34 15.76 8.06
CA VAL A 492 -5.95 14.41 7.60
C VAL A 492 -5.99 13.42 8.75
N VAL A 493 -5.36 13.74 9.89
CA VAL A 493 -5.42 12.87 11.07
C VAL A 493 -6.87 12.65 11.50
N ALA A 494 -7.73 13.67 11.38
CA ALA A 494 -9.14 13.55 11.66
C ALA A 494 -9.88 12.61 10.70
N MET A 495 -9.52 12.62 9.42
CA MET A 495 -10.05 11.70 8.43
C MET A 495 -9.57 10.26 8.68
N MET A 496 -8.28 10.05 8.94
CA MET A 496 -7.69 8.74 9.20
C MET A 496 -8.28 8.08 10.45
N THR A 497 -8.47 8.86 11.51
CA THR A 497 -8.85 8.33 12.83
C THR A 497 -10.35 8.48 13.12
N GLY A 498 -11.06 9.32 12.37
CA GLY A 498 -12.43 9.76 12.67
C GLY A 498 -12.52 10.73 13.85
N ILE A 499 -11.39 11.24 14.34
CA ILE A 499 -11.30 12.09 15.54
C ILE A 499 -11.09 13.54 15.12
N PRO A 500 -11.96 14.49 15.47
CA PRO A 500 -11.70 15.90 15.16
C PRO A 500 -10.41 16.39 15.86
N VAL A 501 -9.41 16.82 15.09
CA VAL A 501 -8.08 17.23 15.62
C VAL A 501 -7.81 18.73 15.50
N ASN A 502 -8.54 19.44 14.63
CA ASN A 502 -8.29 20.86 14.37
C ASN A 502 -8.34 21.71 15.64
N LYS A 503 -7.69 22.89 15.59
CA LYS A 503 -7.88 24.01 16.54
C LYS A 503 -9.27 24.65 16.48
N VAL A 504 -10.27 23.81 16.23
CA VAL A 504 -11.66 23.92 16.62
C VAL A 504 -11.76 23.79 18.16
N ALA A 505 -10.69 24.03 18.94
CA ALA A 505 -10.79 24.26 20.38
C ALA A 505 -11.70 25.47 20.68
N GLU A 506 -11.71 26.46 19.79
CA GLU A 506 -12.68 27.59 19.75
C GLU A 506 -14.13 27.08 19.88
N SER A 507 -14.45 26.22 18.91
CA SER A 507 -15.74 25.58 18.66
C SER A 507 -16.09 24.43 19.62
N GLU A 508 -15.14 23.60 20.03
CA GLU A 508 -15.33 22.50 20.98
C GLU A 508 -15.50 23.07 22.39
N THR A 509 -14.75 24.11 22.77
CA THR A 509 -14.97 24.82 24.04
C THR A 509 -16.36 25.47 24.03
N GLU A 510 -16.75 26.16 22.95
CA GLU A 510 -18.11 26.68 22.80
C GLU A 510 -19.17 25.57 22.85
N LYS A 511 -18.94 24.43 22.20
CA LYS A 511 -19.85 23.28 22.19
C LYS A 511 -19.98 22.68 23.59
N LEU A 512 -18.88 22.54 24.31
CA LEU A 512 -18.85 22.08 25.69
C LEU A 512 -19.51 23.08 26.65
N MET A 513 -19.41 24.38 26.38
CA MET A 513 -20.12 25.42 27.13
C MET A 513 -21.64 25.37 26.91
N ARG A 514 -22.09 25.06 25.68
CA ARG A 514 -23.51 24.91 25.33
C ARG A 514 -24.08 23.52 25.62
N LEU A 515 -23.23 22.53 25.90
CA LEU A 515 -23.60 21.13 26.14
C LEU A 515 -24.73 20.94 27.18
N PRO A 516 -24.76 21.64 28.34
CA PRO A 516 -25.84 21.50 29.30
C PRO A 516 -27.20 21.90 28.69
N GLU A 517 -27.23 23.00 27.94
CA GLU A 517 -28.46 23.49 27.31
C GLU A 517 -28.93 22.57 26.17
N GLU A 518 -28.00 22.02 25.38
CA GLU A 518 -28.33 21.05 24.34
C GLU A 518 -28.91 19.75 24.91
N LEU A 519 -28.32 19.24 25.99
CA LEU A 519 -28.83 18.04 26.67
C LEU A 519 -30.21 18.28 27.30
N LYS A 520 -30.45 19.44 27.93
CA LYS A 520 -31.75 19.80 28.51
C LYS A 520 -32.88 19.92 27.47
N LYS A 521 -32.56 20.24 26.22
CA LYS A 521 -33.54 20.23 25.11
C LYS A 521 -33.97 18.81 24.72
N MET A 522 -33.10 17.81 24.93
CA MET A 522 -33.34 16.42 24.53
C MET A 522 -33.85 15.55 25.69
N VAL A 523 -33.41 15.81 26.92
CA VAL A 523 -33.73 15.02 28.11
C VAL A 523 -34.43 15.90 29.13
N VAL A 524 -35.69 15.57 29.45
CA VAL A 524 -36.53 16.33 30.38
C VAL A 524 -36.49 15.70 31.77
N GLY A 525 -36.36 16.52 32.82
CA GLY A 525 -36.50 16.10 34.21
C GLY A 525 -35.26 15.46 34.84
N GLN A 526 -34.08 15.63 34.23
CA GLN A 526 -32.79 15.10 34.73
C GLN A 526 -31.72 16.20 34.84
N ASP A 527 -32.11 17.41 35.26
CA ASP A 527 -31.23 18.59 35.25
C ASP A 527 -29.99 18.45 36.12
N GLU A 528 -30.11 17.87 37.34
CA GLU A 528 -29.00 17.62 38.26
C GLU A 528 -27.96 16.67 37.62
N ALA A 529 -28.43 15.57 37.02
CA ALA A 529 -27.57 14.60 36.34
C ALA A 529 -26.85 15.21 35.13
N ILE A 530 -27.54 16.04 34.33
CA ILE A 530 -26.95 16.75 33.19
C ILE A 530 -25.86 17.72 33.67
N GLU A 531 -26.10 18.48 34.74
CA GLU A 531 -25.13 19.45 35.25
C GLU A 531 -23.86 18.76 35.77
N HIS A 532 -24.00 17.66 36.51
CA HIS A 532 -22.89 16.87 37.02
C HIS A 532 -22.05 16.25 35.88
N LEU A 533 -22.73 15.59 34.93
CA LEU A 533 -22.13 14.97 33.76
C LEU A 533 -21.32 15.99 32.93
N THR A 534 -21.94 17.12 32.59
CA THR A 534 -21.29 18.14 31.75
C THR A 534 -20.13 18.82 32.47
N LYS A 535 -20.23 19.05 33.79
CA LYS A 535 -19.14 19.61 34.59
C LYS A 535 -17.93 18.68 34.66
N ALA A 536 -18.15 17.37 34.80
CA ALA A 536 -17.07 16.38 34.78
C ALA A 536 -16.38 16.31 33.40
N ILE A 537 -17.15 16.25 32.31
CA ILE A 537 -16.61 16.24 30.94
C ILE A 537 -15.80 17.50 30.65
N ARG A 538 -16.32 18.68 31.04
CA ARG A 538 -15.62 19.97 30.86
C ARG A 538 -14.28 20.00 31.61
N ARG A 539 -14.22 19.49 32.85
CA ARG A 539 -12.96 19.40 33.61
C ARG A 539 -11.93 18.52 32.92
N ALA A 540 -12.34 17.36 32.42
CA ALA A 540 -11.47 16.44 31.72
C ALA A 540 -10.93 17.04 30.41
N ARG A 541 -11.81 17.68 29.63
CA ARG A 541 -11.44 18.34 28.36
C ARG A 541 -10.58 19.59 28.54
N ALA A 542 -10.71 20.28 29.67
CA ALA A 542 -9.83 21.41 30.03
C ALA A 542 -8.41 20.97 30.48
N GLY A 543 -8.09 19.67 30.44
CA GLY A 543 -6.78 19.16 30.85
C GLY A 543 -6.57 19.16 32.37
N LEU A 544 -7.64 19.31 33.16
CA LEU A 544 -7.59 19.31 34.63
C LEU A 544 -7.73 17.90 35.23
N LYS A 545 -7.76 16.86 34.38
CA LYS A 545 -7.81 15.44 34.75
C LYS A 545 -6.55 14.73 34.24
N ASP A 546 -6.17 13.64 34.90
CA ASP A 546 -5.07 12.79 34.46
C ASP A 546 -5.29 12.31 33.01
N PRO A 547 -4.39 12.63 32.06
CA PRO A 547 -4.53 12.23 30.66
C PRO A 547 -4.44 10.72 30.44
N ARG A 548 -4.02 9.94 31.44
CA ARG A 548 -3.98 8.47 31.38
C ARG A 548 -5.33 7.81 31.66
N ARG A 549 -6.33 8.56 32.12
CA ARG A 549 -7.66 8.01 32.45
C ARG A 549 -8.70 8.34 31.37
N PRO A 550 -9.80 7.58 31.30
CA PRO A 550 -10.95 7.95 30.49
C PRO A 550 -11.46 9.36 30.82
N ILE A 551 -12.07 10.03 29.82
CA ILE A 551 -12.63 11.39 29.95
C ILE A 551 -13.57 11.46 31.15
N GLY A 552 -14.43 10.46 31.30
CA GLY A 552 -15.37 10.37 32.41
C GLY A 552 -15.82 8.94 32.65
N SER A 553 -15.97 8.56 33.91
CA SER A 553 -16.62 7.33 34.34
C SER A 553 -17.85 7.70 35.19
N PHE A 554 -19.04 7.30 34.73
CA PHE A 554 -20.31 7.67 35.34
C PHE A 554 -21.16 6.43 35.61
N MET A 555 -21.96 6.47 36.67
CA MET A 555 -23.00 5.48 36.92
C MET A 555 -24.36 6.15 37.01
N PHE A 556 -25.34 5.69 36.23
CA PHE A 556 -26.69 6.23 36.20
C PHE A 556 -27.62 5.30 36.97
N LEU A 557 -28.16 5.82 38.07
CA LEU A 557 -29.02 5.10 39.00
C LEU A 557 -30.49 5.50 38.82
N GLY A 558 -31.41 4.55 39.04
CA GLY A 558 -32.86 4.83 39.02
C GLY A 558 -33.70 3.69 38.45
N PRO A 559 -35.04 3.81 38.41
CA PRO A 559 -35.90 2.79 37.81
C PRO A 559 -35.77 2.71 36.28
N THR A 560 -36.27 1.63 35.69
CA THR A 560 -36.34 1.52 34.24
C THR A 560 -37.29 2.58 33.67
N GLY A 561 -36.96 3.13 32.49
CA GLY A 561 -37.81 4.11 31.79
C GLY A 561 -37.61 5.58 32.19
N VAL A 562 -36.72 5.91 33.14
CA VAL A 562 -36.46 7.30 33.57
C VAL A 562 -35.52 8.10 32.66
N GLY A 563 -35.03 7.49 31.56
CA GLY A 563 -34.20 8.18 30.57
C GLY A 563 -32.68 7.96 30.67
N LYS A 564 -32.18 7.02 31.47
CA LYS A 564 -30.73 6.75 31.62
C LYS A 564 -30.02 6.46 30.28
N THR A 565 -30.58 5.53 29.50
CA THR A 565 -30.07 5.20 28.16
C THR A 565 -30.25 6.35 27.17
N GLU A 566 -31.33 7.13 27.31
CA GLU A 566 -31.59 8.27 26.43
C GLU A 566 -30.59 9.41 26.69
N LEU A 567 -30.18 9.64 27.93
CA LEU A 567 -29.14 10.60 28.26
C LEU A 567 -27.80 10.23 27.62
N ALA A 568 -27.44 8.95 27.60
CA ALA A 568 -26.24 8.48 26.91
C ALA A 568 -26.31 8.69 25.39
N LYS A 569 -27.48 8.44 24.77
CA LYS A 569 -27.71 8.71 23.34
C LYS A 569 -27.69 10.21 23.02
N ALA A 570 -28.34 11.02 23.84
CA ALA A 570 -28.33 12.48 23.72
C ALA A 570 -26.91 13.04 23.84
N LEU A 571 -26.10 12.49 24.75
CA LEU A 571 -24.68 12.84 24.87
C LEU A 571 -23.88 12.46 23.62
N ALA A 572 -24.14 11.30 23.02
CA ALA A 572 -23.49 10.90 21.77
C ALA A 572 -23.81 11.87 20.63
N ARG A 573 -25.10 12.21 20.46
CA ARG A 573 -25.56 13.20 19.47
C ARG A 573 -24.94 14.58 19.72
N ALA A 574 -24.96 15.07 20.96
CA ALA A 574 -24.45 16.40 21.28
C ALA A 574 -22.93 16.49 21.11
N LEU A 575 -22.16 15.51 21.56
CA LEU A 575 -20.70 15.56 21.46
C LEU A 575 -20.21 15.22 20.05
N PHE A 576 -20.69 14.13 19.46
CA PHE A 576 -20.11 13.54 18.25
C PHE A 576 -20.95 13.74 16.99
N ASN A 577 -22.11 14.41 17.07
CA ASN A 577 -23.08 14.56 15.97
C ASN A 577 -23.47 13.20 15.34
N SER A 578 -23.33 12.10 16.08
CA SER A 578 -23.60 10.74 15.62
C SER A 578 -23.99 9.85 16.79
N GLU A 579 -25.02 9.03 16.61
CA GLU A 579 -25.37 7.97 17.56
C GLU A 579 -24.41 6.78 17.47
N ASP A 580 -23.69 6.62 16.35
CA ASP A 580 -22.78 5.50 16.12
C ASP A 580 -21.54 5.55 17.05
N ALA A 581 -21.30 6.70 17.68
CA ALA A 581 -20.27 6.85 18.72
C ALA A 581 -20.67 6.16 20.04
N LEU A 582 -21.91 5.69 20.19
CA LEU A 582 -22.38 4.95 21.36
C LEU A 582 -22.12 3.44 21.20
N ILE A 583 -21.14 2.93 21.94
CA ILE A 583 -20.88 1.48 22.08
C ILE A 583 -21.74 0.97 23.22
N ARG A 584 -22.89 0.37 22.90
CA ARG A 584 -23.77 -0.27 23.89
C ARG A 584 -23.39 -1.73 24.10
N ILE A 585 -23.29 -2.14 25.36
CA ILE A 585 -23.08 -3.51 25.80
C ILE A 585 -24.05 -3.83 26.93
N ASP A 586 -24.84 -4.88 26.76
CA ASP A 586 -25.78 -5.37 27.78
C ASP A 586 -25.03 -6.31 28.74
N MET A 587 -24.96 -5.94 30.01
CA MET A 587 -24.25 -6.73 31.04
C MET A 587 -24.99 -8.01 31.43
N SER A 588 -26.26 -8.16 31.06
CA SER A 588 -26.98 -9.43 31.21
C SER A 588 -26.39 -10.55 30.34
N GLU A 589 -25.69 -10.23 29.25
CA GLU A 589 -24.96 -11.23 28.45
C GLU A 589 -23.67 -11.73 29.12
N TYR A 590 -23.20 -11.04 30.17
CA TYR A 590 -21.92 -11.28 30.86
C TYR A 590 -22.10 -11.72 32.31
N MET A 591 -23.25 -12.32 32.64
CA MET A 591 -23.54 -12.89 33.97
C MET A 591 -22.60 -14.06 34.32
N GLU A 592 -22.14 -14.80 33.31
CA GLU A 592 -21.32 -16.00 33.48
C GLU A 592 -19.83 -15.70 33.26
N LYS A 593 -18.97 -16.35 34.03
CA LYS A 593 -17.52 -16.13 34.00
C LYS A 593 -16.89 -16.31 32.61
N PHE A 594 -17.34 -17.30 31.83
CA PHE A 594 -16.78 -17.55 30.50
C PHE A 594 -17.22 -16.51 29.46
N SER A 595 -18.40 -15.90 29.63
CA SER A 595 -18.89 -14.83 28.75
C SER A 595 -18.04 -13.56 28.85
N VAL A 596 -17.39 -13.32 30.01
CA VAL A 596 -16.48 -12.18 30.21
C VAL A 596 -15.32 -12.19 29.20
N SER A 597 -14.83 -13.38 28.82
CA SER A 597 -13.78 -13.50 27.80
C SER A 597 -14.21 -12.93 26.44
N ARG A 598 -15.51 -12.92 26.10
CA ARG A 598 -16.01 -12.30 24.85
C ARG A 598 -15.85 -10.78 24.84
N LEU A 599 -15.74 -10.14 26.00
CA LEU A 599 -15.61 -8.68 26.12
C LEU A 599 -14.22 -8.20 25.71
N VAL A 600 -13.18 -8.95 26.10
CA VAL A 600 -11.75 -8.59 25.91
C VAL A 600 -11.07 -9.44 24.83
N GLY A 601 -11.58 -10.64 24.57
CA GLY A 601 -11.00 -11.65 23.68
C GLY A 601 -10.66 -12.92 24.48
N ALA A 602 -10.85 -14.08 23.87
CA ALA A 602 -10.47 -15.34 24.52
C ALA A 602 -8.94 -15.42 24.67
N PRO A 603 -8.41 -16.05 25.73
CA PRO A 603 -6.97 -16.27 25.87
C PRO A 603 -6.46 -17.38 24.91
N PRO A 604 -5.14 -17.45 24.65
CA PRO A 604 -4.55 -18.45 23.75
C PRO A 604 -4.97 -19.88 24.12
N GLY A 605 -5.48 -20.63 23.13
CA GLY A 605 -5.90 -22.03 23.30
C GLY A 605 -7.39 -22.25 23.57
N TYR A 606 -8.21 -21.20 23.61
CA TYR A 606 -9.67 -21.28 23.73
C TYR A 606 -10.37 -21.02 22.38
N VAL A 607 -11.57 -21.56 22.19
CA VAL A 607 -12.39 -21.32 20.99
C VAL A 607 -12.73 -19.83 20.91
N GLY A 608 -12.49 -19.20 19.75
CA GLY A 608 -12.64 -17.76 19.56
C GLY A 608 -11.40 -16.93 19.89
N TYR A 609 -10.23 -17.55 20.12
CA TYR A 609 -8.96 -16.83 20.30
C TYR A 609 -8.62 -15.88 19.15
N GLU A 610 -8.95 -16.26 17.91
CA GLU A 610 -8.72 -15.42 16.73
C GLU A 610 -9.76 -14.29 16.57
N GLU A 611 -10.85 -14.33 17.33
CA GLU A 611 -11.86 -13.28 17.38
C GLU A 611 -11.50 -12.28 18.49
N GLY A 612 -11.14 -11.04 18.12
CA GLY A 612 -10.90 -9.97 19.07
C GLY A 612 -12.12 -9.69 19.97
N GLY A 613 -11.90 -9.12 21.16
CA GLY A 613 -12.97 -8.85 22.11
C GLY A 613 -14.01 -7.86 21.60
N GLN A 614 -15.28 -8.05 21.96
CA GLN A 614 -16.38 -7.20 21.51
C GLN A 614 -16.24 -5.74 21.96
N LEU A 615 -15.72 -5.49 23.16
CA LEU A 615 -15.46 -4.12 23.63
C LEU A 615 -14.14 -3.61 23.05
N THR A 616 -13.07 -4.40 23.17
CA THR A 616 -11.72 -3.99 22.75
C THR A 616 -11.64 -3.70 21.26
N GLU A 617 -12.28 -4.47 20.38
CA GLU A 617 -12.33 -4.20 18.94
C GLU A 617 -13.14 -2.94 18.61
N LYS A 618 -14.30 -2.75 19.24
CA LYS A 618 -15.15 -1.57 18.98
C LYS A 618 -14.46 -0.28 19.42
N VAL A 619 -13.79 -0.30 20.59
CA VAL A 619 -13.04 0.85 21.10
C VAL A 619 -11.77 1.08 20.28
N ARG A 620 -11.06 0.02 19.86
CA ARG A 620 -9.90 0.18 18.96
C ARG A 620 -10.28 0.86 17.64
N ARG A 621 -11.42 0.48 17.06
CA ARG A 621 -11.94 1.11 15.82
C ARG A 621 -12.47 2.53 16.05
N ARG A 622 -12.96 2.84 17.26
CA ARG A 622 -13.53 4.14 17.64
C ARG A 622 -13.08 4.53 19.05
N PRO A 623 -11.87 5.06 19.22
CA PRO A 623 -11.34 5.44 20.54
C PRO A 623 -12.11 6.58 21.19
N TYR A 624 -12.78 7.42 20.39
CA TYR A 624 -13.68 8.48 20.83
C TYR A 624 -15.10 7.97 20.80
N SER A 625 -15.52 7.36 21.89
CA SER A 625 -16.83 6.74 22.00
C SER A 625 -17.39 6.87 23.39
N ILE A 626 -18.72 6.75 23.47
CA ILE A 626 -19.42 6.59 24.73
C ILE A 626 -19.66 5.10 24.89
N ILE A 627 -19.10 4.50 25.93
CA ILE A 627 -19.29 3.10 26.25
C ILE A 627 -20.43 3.04 27.25
N LEU A 628 -21.57 2.48 26.84
CA LEU A 628 -22.73 2.28 27.68
C LEU A 628 -22.79 0.81 28.12
N LEU A 629 -22.52 0.56 29.40
CA LEU A 629 -22.65 -0.72 30.06
C LEU A 629 -24.01 -0.77 30.76
N ASP A 630 -24.99 -1.40 30.11
CA ASP A 630 -26.37 -1.45 30.58
C ASP A 630 -26.55 -2.53 31.65
N GLU A 631 -27.28 -2.24 32.73
CA GLU A 631 -27.58 -3.18 33.83
C GLU A 631 -26.34 -3.78 34.51
N ILE A 632 -25.39 -2.92 34.90
CA ILE A 632 -24.08 -3.32 35.44
C ILE A 632 -24.15 -4.23 36.67
N GLU A 633 -25.26 -4.20 37.43
CA GLU A 633 -25.49 -5.11 38.57
C GLU A 633 -25.68 -6.58 38.17
N LYS A 634 -25.92 -6.87 36.89
CA LYS A 634 -26.06 -8.24 36.38
C LYS A 634 -24.72 -8.86 35.98
N ALA A 635 -23.69 -8.05 35.78
CA ALA A 635 -22.39 -8.51 35.34
C ALA A 635 -21.75 -9.47 36.35
N HIS A 636 -20.97 -10.42 35.83
CA HIS A 636 -20.08 -11.22 36.66
C HIS A 636 -18.99 -10.33 37.31
N PRO A 637 -18.55 -10.60 38.56
CA PRO A 637 -17.56 -9.76 39.26
C PRO A 637 -16.23 -9.52 38.51
N GLU A 638 -15.81 -10.45 37.66
CA GLU A 638 -14.61 -10.30 36.81
C GLU A 638 -14.70 -9.13 35.83
N VAL A 639 -15.91 -8.69 35.44
CA VAL A 639 -16.09 -7.50 34.60
C VAL A 639 -15.59 -6.25 35.34
N PHE A 640 -15.82 -6.16 36.66
CA PHE A 640 -15.38 -5.02 37.45
C PHE A 640 -13.85 -4.93 37.52
N ASN A 641 -13.14 -6.07 37.57
CA ASN A 641 -11.68 -6.12 37.54
C ASN A 641 -11.13 -5.54 36.22
N ILE A 642 -11.76 -5.90 35.10
CA ILE A 642 -11.41 -5.36 33.78
C ILE A 642 -11.66 -3.85 33.72
N LEU A 643 -12.79 -3.39 34.25
CA LEU A 643 -13.12 -1.97 34.28
C LEU A 643 -12.18 -1.16 35.18
N LEU A 644 -11.74 -1.71 36.31
CA LEU A 644 -10.74 -1.06 37.17
C LEU A 644 -9.44 -0.76 36.41
N GLN A 645 -8.95 -1.72 35.62
CA GLN A 645 -7.78 -1.51 34.75
C GLN A 645 -8.01 -0.36 33.75
N VAL A 646 -9.20 -0.30 33.16
CA VAL A 646 -9.58 0.77 32.23
C VAL A 646 -9.67 2.12 32.94
N PHE A 647 -10.23 2.18 34.15
CA PHE A 647 -10.36 3.43 34.91
C PHE A 647 -9.01 3.98 35.40
N ASP A 648 -8.05 3.09 35.67
CA ASP A 648 -6.74 3.47 36.20
C ASP A 648 -5.74 3.90 35.13
N ASP A 649 -5.55 3.06 34.12
CA ASP A 649 -4.51 3.24 33.11
C ASP A 649 -5.05 3.70 31.76
N GLY A 650 -6.38 3.72 31.59
CA GLY A 650 -7.02 4.06 30.32
C GLY A 650 -6.61 3.12 29.19
N ILE A 651 -6.06 1.95 29.51
CA ILE A 651 -5.54 0.99 28.53
C ILE A 651 -5.94 -0.40 28.96
N LEU A 652 -6.50 -1.16 28.02
CA LEU A 652 -6.81 -2.58 28.20
C LEU A 652 -6.02 -3.40 27.20
N THR A 653 -5.49 -4.54 27.63
CA THR A 653 -4.84 -5.48 26.71
C THR A 653 -5.84 -6.56 26.30
N ASP A 654 -6.04 -6.75 25.01
CA ASP A 654 -6.97 -7.75 24.47
C ASP A 654 -6.39 -9.18 24.56
N GLY A 655 -7.21 -10.17 24.22
CA GLY A 655 -6.80 -11.58 24.21
C GLY A 655 -5.63 -11.89 23.25
N LEU A 656 -5.40 -11.06 22.24
CA LEU A 656 -4.32 -11.16 21.25
C LEU A 656 -3.05 -10.39 21.69
N GLY A 657 -3.05 -9.79 22.88
CA GLY A 657 -1.92 -9.02 23.39
C GLY A 657 -1.84 -7.57 22.88
N ARG A 658 -2.87 -7.09 22.17
CA ARG A 658 -2.90 -5.71 21.65
C ARG A 658 -3.36 -4.76 22.74
N ARG A 659 -2.73 -3.60 22.84
CA ARG A 659 -3.13 -2.53 23.77
C ARG A 659 -4.19 -1.66 23.12
N VAL A 660 -5.34 -1.53 23.76
CA VAL A 660 -6.49 -0.71 23.35
C VAL A 660 -6.60 0.50 24.26
N ASP A 661 -6.65 1.70 23.67
CA ASP A 661 -6.71 2.97 24.40
C ASP A 661 -8.17 3.40 24.66
N PHE A 662 -8.48 3.63 25.94
CA PHE A 662 -9.77 4.08 26.48
C PHE A 662 -9.71 5.52 27.02
N LYS A 663 -8.57 6.22 26.96
CA LYS A 663 -8.40 7.57 27.53
C LYS A 663 -9.37 8.58 26.91
N ASN A 664 -9.75 8.37 25.66
CA ASN A 664 -10.67 9.22 24.92
C ASN A 664 -12.14 8.77 24.99
N THR A 665 -12.46 7.81 25.87
CA THR A 665 -13.81 7.28 26.04
C THR A 665 -14.54 7.93 27.21
N ILE A 666 -15.87 7.98 27.11
CA ILE A 666 -16.77 8.27 28.24
C ILE A 666 -17.46 6.96 28.59
N ILE A 667 -17.26 6.48 29.82
CA ILE A 667 -17.83 5.21 30.28
C ILE A 667 -19.06 5.53 31.12
N ILE A 668 -20.21 5.03 30.70
CA ILE A 668 -21.49 5.18 31.38
C ILE A 668 -21.99 3.79 31.76
N MET A 669 -22.26 3.58 33.03
CA MET A 669 -22.88 2.36 33.54
C MET A 669 -24.31 2.66 33.95
N THR A 670 -25.29 1.83 33.61
CA THR A 670 -26.65 1.99 34.13
C THR A 670 -26.92 0.94 35.19
N SER A 671 -27.66 1.29 36.24
CA SER A 671 -28.09 0.32 37.23
C SER A 671 -29.50 0.57 37.73
N ASN A 672 -30.27 -0.50 37.92
CA ASN A 672 -31.61 -0.48 38.51
C ASN A 672 -31.60 -0.82 40.01
N VAL A 673 -30.42 -0.82 40.65
CA VAL A 673 -30.25 -1.12 42.08
C VAL A 673 -31.03 -0.14 42.96
N GLY A 674 -31.56 -0.64 44.08
CA GLY A 674 -32.35 0.15 45.04
C GLY A 674 -33.83 0.37 44.66
N THR A 675 -34.22 0.11 43.40
CA THR A 675 -35.56 0.47 42.90
C THR A 675 -36.71 -0.39 43.42
N LYS A 676 -36.42 -1.61 43.90
CA LYS A 676 -37.42 -2.50 44.52
C LYS A 676 -37.82 -2.04 45.91
N GLU A 677 -36.89 -1.43 46.65
CA GLU A 677 -37.14 -0.90 48.00
C GLU A 677 -38.00 0.36 47.94
N LEU A 678 -37.91 1.14 46.86
CA LEU A 678 -38.75 2.31 46.58
C LEU A 678 -40.25 1.98 46.51
N LYS A 679 -40.62 0.81 45.96
CA LYS A 679 -42.03 0.39 45.82
C LYS A 679 -42.67 -0.04 47.14
N ILE A 680 -41.88 -0.32 48.16
CA ILE A 680 -42.35 -0.83 49.46
C ILE A 680 -42.49 0.31 50.49
N GLY A 681 -42.01 1.51 50.16
CA GLY A 681 -41.90 2.67 51.05
C GLY A 681 -43.11 3.60 51.16
N SER A 682 -44.31 3.21 50.72
CA SER A 682 -45.53 3.97 51.06
C SER A 682 -45.85 3.79 52.55
N LYS A 683 -45.19 4.59 53.41
CA LYS A 683 -45.44 4.63 54.85
C LYS A 683 -46.92 4.94 55.10
N LEU A 684 -47.60 4.06 55.84
CA LEU A 684 -48.89 4.36 56.47
C LEU A 684 -48.63 5.42 57.56
N GLY A 685 -48.92 6.70 57.28
CA GLY A 685 -48.72 7.81 58.22
C GLY A 685 -49.41 9.10 57.79
N PHE A 686 -49.95 9.84 58.75
CA PHE A 686 -50.81 11.03 58.56
C PHE A 686 -50.06 12.35 58.32
N VAL A 687 -48.94 12.32 57.59
CA VAL A 687 -48.21 13.53 57.19
C VAL A 687 -47.89 13.41 55.71
N GLU A 688 -48.41 14.31 54.88
CA GLU A 688 -48.03 14.42 53.47
C GLU A 688 -46.54 14.80 53.40
N PRO A 689 -45.67 13.92 52.90
CA PRO A 689 -44.27 14.26 52.68
C PRO A 689 -44.18 15.34 51.60
N THR A 690 -43.30 16.32 51.79
CA THR A 690 -42.87 17.21 50.71
C THR A 690 -42.09 16.40 49.67
N ASN A 691 -42.29 16.68 48.37
CA ASN A 691 -41.60 15.97 47.26
C ASN A 691 -40.07 15.95 47.41
N GLU A 692 -39.47 16.93 48.09
CA GLU A 692 -38.03 16.99 48.35
C GLU A 692 -37.56 15.98 49.41
N ASP A 693 -38.35 15.73 50.46
CA ASP A 693 -37.98 14.79 51.53
C ASP A 693 -38.04 13.34 51.05
N GLU A 694 -39.02 13.04 50.18
CA GLU A 694 -39.08 11.74 49.49
C GLU A 694 -37.86 11.54 48.59
N TYR A 695 -37.49 12.55 47.80
CA TYR A 695 -36.32 12.45 46.92
C TYR A 695 -35.02 12.19 47.70
N GLN A 696 -34.79 12.88 48.82
CA GLN A 696 -33.61 12.66 49.66
C GLN A 696 -33.59 11.27 50.30
N ALA A 697 -34.74 10.78 50.79
CA ALA A 697 -34.86 9.43 51.33
C ALA A 697 -34.57 8.37 50.25
N ILE A 698 -35.10 8.57 49.04
CA ILE A 698 -34.87 7.71 47.87
C ILE A 698 -33.38 7.68 47.48
N LYS A 699 -32.73 8.86 47.41
CA LYS A 699 -31.30 9.00 47.11
C LYS A 699 -30.44 8.23 48.12
N SER A 700 -30.68 8.43 49.41
CA SER A 700 -29.94 7.74 50.48
C SER A 700 -30.09 6.20 50.41
N SER A 701 -31.29 5.69 50.15
CA SER A 701 -31.54 4.25 50.03
C SER A 701 -30.81 3.64 48.82
N ILE A 702 -30.76 4.38 47.71
CA ILE A 702 -30.03 3.96 46.50
C ILE A 702 -28.51 3.95 46.76
N GLU A 703 -27.97 4.99 47.41
CA GLU A 703 -26.55 5.05 47.76
C GLU A 703 -26.10 3.89 48.66
N ASP A 704 -26.92 3.54 49.66
CA ASP A 704 -26.65 2.40 50.53
C ASP A 704 -26.69 1.07 49.78
N ALA A 705 -27.64 0.92 48.85
CA ALA A 705 -27.72 -0.27 48.01
C ALA A 705 -26.50 -0.40 47.07
N VAL A 706 -26.02 0.71 46.51
CA VAL A 706 -24.79 0.75 45.71
C VAL A 706 -23.57 0.35 46.53
N LYS A 707 -23.39 0.92 47.73
CA LYS A 707 -22.26 0.60 48.64
C LYS A 707 -22.25 -0.86 49.10
N ARG A 708 -23.41 -1.53 49.11
CA ARG A 708 -23.51 -2.97 49.41
C ARG A 708 -23.16 -3.85 48.22
N LEU A 709 -23.49 -3.41 47.01
CA LEU A 709 -23.35 -4.22 45.81
C LEU A 709 -21.96 -4.10 45.15
N PHE A 710 -21.36 -2.91 45.20
CA PHE A 710 -20.05 -2.65 44.60
C PHE A 710 -18.98 -2.44 45.67
N ASN A 711 -17.78 -2.95 45.41
CA ASN A 711 -16.65 -2.74 46.29
C ASN A 711 -16.26 -1.24 46.35
N PRO A 712 -15.78 -0.74 47.50
CA PRO A 712 -15.35 0.66 47.63
C PRO A 712 -14.29 1.08 46.59
N GLU A 713 -13.42 0.15 46.21
CA GLU A 713 -12.41 0.37 45.17
C GLU A 713 -13.06 0.76 43.83
N PHE A 714 -14.12 0.07 43.42
CA PHE A 714 -14.84 0.37 42.19
C PHE A 714 -15.54 1.72 42.25
N ILE A 715 -16.22 2.01 43.36
CA ILE A 715 -16.95 3.27 43.58
C ILE A 715 -15.99 4.47 43.55
N ASN A 716 -14.81 4.35 44.16
CA ASN A 716 -13.81 5.43 44.19
C ASN A 716 -13.19 5.76 42.82
N ARG A 717 -13.43 4.94 41.78
CA ARG A 717 -12.97 5.15 40.40
C ARG A 717 -14.03 5.74 39.48
N ILE A 718 -15.25 5.94 40.00
CA ILE A 718 -16.35 6.60 39.30
C ILE A 718 -16.27 8.10 39.62
N ASP A 719 -16.31 8.95 38.60
CA ASP A 719 -16.23 10.41 38.79
C ASP A 719 -17.50 10.97 39.44
N ASP A 720 -18.67 10.38 39.15
CA ASP A 720 -19.98 10.73 39.73
C ASP A 720 -21.02 9.58 39.53
N PHE A 721 -21.97 9.39 40.45
CA PHE A 721 -23.00 8.35 40.37
C PHE A 721 -24.38 8.72 40.92
#